data_AF-A0A963X4K1-F1
#
_entry.id   AF-A0A963X4K1-F1
#
_cell.length_a   1.000
_cell.length_b   1.000
_cell.length_c   1.000
_cell.angle_alpha   90.00
_cell.angle_beta   90.00
_cell.angle_gamma   90.00
#
_symmetry.space_group_name_H-M   'P 1'
#
loop_
_entity.id
_entity.type
_entity.pdbx_description
1 polymer ?
#
loop_
_entity_poly.entity_id
_entity_poly.type
_entity_poly.pdbx_seq_one_letter_code
_entity_poly.pdbx_strand_id
1 'polypeptide(L)'
;MTQTTKEAERAYLARILAGVELFASINEDDLGELARCGRNLAVERGKPIAAKGKSEEIYVIAGGAAALIDRAASGGVLTALLGPGDVIGLARAGEILGRDARRDRGEWRALSNLTLVAIPIADFLRVMRRSEELSAATIAALAKLLRDLAERHAAALQSPLETRLAAFLSQLAIIATGNRWEPQANIGRLPQTMIADMLGVSREHVNRTLTMWERSGLILQSKGGDIIIENRKRLSQLAGDESASMLGAERDAYWEISAHINLGLNSAAYDLAMEGVKRAPRDERFKYLAVLAMARMGALKEALSLVETFKLTTDAKNEDVASIGPRLRRDLAFAAGAAPDPKTLATAAADYEKVFRALKTTYPGVNAAAIWAMGGEGARAKTIAGEVRKLAEAALEDIDEDEDAYWQRATLAECRLIEGDLGGAAACFAAAVSAADAAPGKIATTRKQLKRLSATLPIDEEWIDDAAPQGAVLFFCGPLATADDDGPSERLKKKFSAFLDQQPCIAAIGALAAGADIIIAEQLIEAGVPLHVYLPLAPTEFLEKSVAPAGKDWRDRYIACIEAAKTIEWSRRLVPSRAAYRLGAQIAMGRAIRQADDLATEAVGVFAVQRGRSAADSISRENADIWRALGRRCEIMEDDWPAAISKGAANGALAPYAALVIEGDLGHGDKVCPVARFSTTNGDLAIFAFHSAFEAAAAAREFAGSPSGGKSRLWLDMGVADPSSDKGVKAFAQSLVTAACRPQTPPGAIYASDSFVGAASAASDAQIAFNYVGVTATAEKLDPCPLYLVDV
;
A
#
# COMPACT_ATOMS: atom_id res chain seq x y z
N MET A 1 -35.34 -36.26 15.46
CA MET A 1 -33.85 -36.27 15.57
C MET A 1 -33.46 -37.49 16.38
N THR A 2 -32.54 -38.32 15.86
CA THR A 2 -32.02 -39.49 16.58
C THR A 2 -31.14 -39.03 17.76
N GLN A 3 -30.93 -39.89 18.76
CA GLN A 3 -30.12 -39.58 19.95
C GLN A 3 -28.70 -39.14 19.58
N THR A 4 -28.14 -39.77 18.54
CA THR A 4 -26.84 -39.46 17.94
C THR A 4 -26.75 -38.03 17.37
N THR A 5 -27.84 -37.49 16.81
CA THR A 5 -27.86 -36.11 16.28
C THR A 5 -27.81 -35.06 17.40
N LYS A 6 -28.47 -35.33 18.54
CA LYS A 6 -28.47 -34.40 19.69
C LYS A 6 -27.11 -34.36 20.40
N GLU A 7 -26.41 -35.50 20.46
CA GLU A 7 -25.05 -35.57 21.02
C GLU A 7 -24.05 -34.82 20.14
N ALA A 8 -24.13 -34.97 18.81
CA ALA A 8 -23.30 -34.23 17.87
C ALA A 8 -23.55 -32.71 17.92
N GLU A 9 -24.81 -32.28 18.04
CA GLU A 9 -25.18 -30.87 18.19
C GLU A 9 -24.60 -30.28 19.48
N ARG A 10 -24.71 -31.00 20.61
CA ARG A 10 -24.12 -30.57 21.89
C ARG A 10 -22.60 -30.47 21.84
N ALA A 11 -21.94 -31.45 21.23
CA ALA A 11 -20.48 -31.42 21.05
C ALA A 11 -20.05 -30.22 20.19
N TYR A 12 -20.82 -29.90 19.15
CA TYR A 12 -20.59 -28.72 18.32
C TYR A 12 -20.76 -27.41 19.12
N LEU A 13 -21.82 -27.29 19.93
CA LEU A 13 -22.03 -26.12 20.78
C LEU A 13 -20.94 -25.97 21.85
N ALA A 14 -20.54 -27.06 22.51
CA ALA A 14 -19.44 -27.05 23.48
C ALA A 14 -18.14 -26.56 22.83
N ARG A 15 -17.85 -26.99 21.60
CA ARG A 15 -16.68 -26.51 20.85
C ARG A 15 -16.73 -25.02 20.52
N ILE A 16 -17.91 -24.47 20.21
CA ILE A 16 -18.07 -23.03 20.01
C ILE A 16 -17.82 -22.29 21.32
N LEU A 17 -18.43 -22.75 22.42
CA LEU A 17 -18.29 -22.12 23.72
C LEU A 17 -16.82 -22.16 24.21
N ALA A 18 -16.12 -23.28 24.02
CA ALA A 18 -14.70 -23.40 24.39
C ALA A 18 -13.80 -22.38 23.67
N GLY A 19 -14.18 -21.92 22.47
CA GLY A 19 -13.42 -20.94 21.70
C GLY A 19 -13.61 -19.49 22.14
N VAL A 20 -14.44 -19.23 23.14
CA VAL A 20 -14.79 -17.88 23.60
C VAL A 20 -14.04 -17.57 24.90
N GLU A 21 -13.40 -16.41 24.97
CA GLU A 21 -12.57 -15.96 26.11
C GLU A 21 -13.30 -16.09 27.46
N LEU A 22 -14.61 -15.79 27.49
CA LEU A 22 -15.45 -15.91 28.69
C LEU A 22 -15.51 -17.33 29.27
N PHE A 23 -15.42 -18.36 28.44
CA PHE A 23 -15.55 -19.76 28.85
C PHE A 23 -14.21 -20.52 28.78
N ALA A 24 -13.10 -19.85 28.47
CA ALA A 24 -11.81 -20.51 28.24
C ALA A 24 -11.25 -21.21 29.49
N SER A 25 -11.60 -20.73 30.68
CA SER A 25 -11.10 -21.22 31.97
C SER A 25 -12.08 -22.12 32.74
N ILE A 26 -13.26 -22.42 32.18
CA ILE A 26 -14.27 -23.23 32.90
C ILE A 26 -13.99 -24.73 32.69
N ASN A 27 -14.36 -25.54 33.69
CA ASN A 27 -14.20 -26.99 33.59
C ASN A 27 -15.15 -27.61 32.53
N GLU A 28 -14.81 -28.82 32.06
CA GLU A 28 -15.55 -29.50 31.00
C GLU A 28 -17.01 -29.82 31.38
N ASP A 29 -17.29 -30.09 32.65
CA ASP A 29 -18.64 -30.39 33.14
C ASP A 29 -19.57 -29.17 33.06
N ASP A 30 -19.08 -27.99 33.46
CA ASP A 30 -19.80 -26.73 33.38
C ASP A 30 -20.00 -26.28 31.92
N LEU A 31 -18.98 -26.43 31.08
CA LEU A 31 -19.08 -26.18 29.64
C LEU A 31 -20.10 -27.11 28.98
N GLY A 32 -20.07 -28.39 29.33
CA GLY A 32 -21.02 -29.40 28.86
C GLY A 32 -22.45 -29.09 29.31
N GLU A 33 -22.64 -28.57 30.53
CA GLU A 33 -23.96 -28.14 31.00
C GLU A 33 -24.48 -26.92 30.24
N LEU A 34 -23.64 -25.90 30.00
CA LEU A 34 -24.00 -24.75 29.18
C LEU A 34 -24.35 -25.16 27.74
N ALA A 35 -23.57 -26.04 27.13
CA ALA A 35 -23.85 -26.58 25.80
C ALA A 35 -25.15 -27.39 25.74
N ARG A 36 -25.50 -28.10 26.84
CA ARG A 36 -26.75 -28.88 26.95
C ARG A 36 -27.98 -27.98 27.05
N CYS A 37 -27.87 -26.84 27.72
CA CYS A 37 -28.94 -25.83 27.83
C CYS A 37 -29.00 -24.89 26.62
N GLY A 38 -27.91 -24.81 25.85
CA GLY A 38 -27.80 -23.97 24.66
C GLY A 38 -28.56 -24.52 23.44
N ARG A 39 -28.86 -23.62 22.51
CA ARG A 39 -29.39 -23.96 21.19
C ARG A 39 -28.74 -23.10 20.12
N ASN A 40 -28.57 -23.65 18.92
CA ASN A 40 -28.13 -22.88 17.77
C ASN A 40 -29.26 -21.94 17.31
N LEU A 41 -28.92 -20.70 16.98
CA LEU A 41 -29.85 -19.68 16.50
C LEU A 41 -29.21 -18.94 15.32
N ALA A 42 -29.87 -18.98 14.17
CA ALA A 42 -29.53 -18.15 13.04
C ALA A 42 -30.40 -16.89 13.03
N VAL A 43 -29.78 -15.72 12.83
CA VAL A 43 -30.51 -14.45 12.67
C VAL A 43 -30.14 -13.86 11.32
N GLU A 44 -31.15 -13.61 10.50
CA GLU A 44 -30.94 -12.95 9.22
C GLU A 44 -30.50 -11.51 9.40
N ARG A 45 -29.66 -11.06 8.48
CA ARG A 45 -29.22 -9.67 8.41
C ARG A 45 -30.37 -8.67 8.50
N GLY A 46 -30.15 -7.60 9.27
CA GLY A 46 -31.09 -6.50 9.49
C GLY A 46 -32.19 -6.79 10.51
N LYS A 47 -32.34 -8.05 10.95
CA LYS A 47 -33.32 -8.43 11.98
C LYS A 47 -32.78 -8.13 13.38
N PRO A 48 -33.67 -7.83 14.35
CA PRO A 48 -33.28 -7.78 15.75
C PRO A 48 -32.87 -9.18 16.25
N ILE A 49 -31.89 -9.23 17.15
CA ILE A 49 -31.35 -10.49 17.71
C ILE A 49 -32.30 -11.05 18.79
N ALA A 50 -33.17 -10.21 19.36
CA ALA A 50 -34.17 -10.63 20.32
C ALA A 50 -35.24 -11.50 19.67
N ALA A 51 -35.30 -12.77 20.05
CA ALA A 51 -36.46 -13.61 19.77
C ALA A 51 -37.66 -13.09 20.55
N LYS A 52 -38.82 -12.98 19.90
CA LYS A 52 -40.12 -12.96 20.59
C LYS A 52 -40.28 -14.29 21.35
N GLY A 53 -39.75 -14.38 22.57
CA GLY A 53 -39.73 -15.57 23.42
C GLY A 53 -40.09 -15.27 24.88
N LYS A 54 -40.40 -16.32 25.66
CA LYS A 54 -40.85 -16.22 27.08
C LYS A 54 -39.71 -16.07 28.10
N SER A 55 -38.44 -16.28 27.71
CA SER A 55 -37.26 -16.25 28.61
C SER A 55 -36.16 -15.37 28.04
N GLU A 56 -35.45 -14.65 28.91
CA GLU A 56 -34.26 -13.89 28.56
C GLU A 56 -33.07 -14.85 28.35
N GLU A 57 -32.25 -14.61 27.32
CA GLU A 57 -31.13 -15.45 26.90
C GLU A 57 -29.86 -14.59 26.77
N ILE A 58 -28.68 -15.18 26.99
CA ILE A 58 -27.42 -14.66 26.46
C ILE A 58 -27.17 -15.28 25.08
N TYR A 59 -26.46 -14.57 24.22
CA TYR A 59 -26.13 -15.03 22.88
C TYR A 59 -24.62 -14.95 22.65
N VAL A 60 -23.99 -16.09 22.42
CA VAL A 60 -22.59 -16.18 22.01
C VAL A 60 -22.53 -16.13 20.49
N ILE A 61 -21.78 -15.18 19.93
CA ILE A 61 -21.67 -15.03 18.49
C ILE A 61 -20.64 -16.04 17.96
N ALA A 62 -21.08 -16.99 17.14
CA ALA A 62 -20.21 -17.95 16.46
C ALA A 62 -19.75 -17.44 15.08
N GLY A 63 -20.56 -16.59 14.45
CA GLY A 63 -20.29 -16.05 13.12
C GLY A 63 -21.13 -14.81 12.82
N GLY A 64 -20.52 -13.85 12.13
CA GLY A 64 -21.16 -12.61 11.69
C GLY A 64 -21.00 -11.43 12.66
N ALA A 65 -21.63 -10.29 12.34
CA ALA A 65 -21.51 -9.04 13.07
C ALA A 65 -22.86 -8.54 13.60
N ALA A 66 -22.87 -8.04 14.84
CA ALA A 66 -24.02 -7.51 15.55
C ALA A 66 -23.76 -6.10 16.06
N ALA A 67 -24.77 -5.23 16.04
CA ALA A 67 -24.68 -3.86 16.56
C ALA A 67 -25.76 -3.60 17.62
N LEU A 68 -25.40 -2.87 18.67
CA LEU A 68 -26.35 -2.28 19.63
C LEU A 68 -26.64 -0.85 19.23
N ILE A 69 -27.93 -0.53 19.06
CA ILE A 69 -28.38 0.81 18.65
C ILE A 69 -29.31 1.38 19.73
N ASP A 70 -28.95 2.51 20.33
CA ASP A 70 -29.78 3.25 21.28
C ASP A 70 -30.66 4.28 20.56
N ARG A 71 -31.98 4.16 20.70
CA ARG A 71 -32.97 5.04 20.06
C ARG A 71 -33.47 6.19 20.92
N ALA A 72 -32.84 6.47 22.07
CA ALA A 72 -33.24 7.58 22.94
C ALA A 72 -33.00 8.97 22.33
N ALA A 73 -32.05 9.10 21.40
CA ALA A 73 -31.81 10.32 20.62
C ALA A 73 -32.49 10.25 19.24
N SER A 74 -32.90 11.39 18.69
CA SER A 74 -33.46 11.49 17.32
C SER A 74 -32.39 11.10 16.29
N GLY A 75 -32.27 9.79 16.00
CA GLY A 75 -31.30 9.27 15.04
C GLY A 75 -30.75 7.87 15.30
N GLY A 76 -30.91 7.28 16.49
CA GLY A 76 -30.44 5.91 16.77
C GLY A 76 -28.91 5.76 16.79
N VAL A 77 -28.26 5.92 17.94
CA VAL A 77 -26.78 5.95 18.05
C VAL A 77 -26.20 4.54 18.24
N LEU A 78 -25.15 4.19 17.48
CA LEU A 78 -24.39 2.95 17.69
C LEU A 78 -23.66 3.01 19.03
N THR A 79 -23.92 2.04 19.89
CA THR A 79 -23.34 1.95 21.24
C THR A 79 -22.34 0.80 21.36
N ALA A 80 -22.52 -0.27 20.59
CA ALA A 80 -21.59 -1.39 20.55
C ALA A 80 -21.63 -2.09 19.20
N LEU A 81 -20.50 -2.68 18.82
CA LEU A 81 -20.33 -3.55 17.66
C LEU A 81 -19.61 -4.81 18.12
N LEU A 82 -20.19 -5.96 17.86
CA LEU A 82 -19.74 -7.28 18.32
C LEU A 82 -19.63 -8.26 17.14
N GLY A 83 -18.67 -9.18 17.23
CA GLY A 83 -18.38 -10.22 16.25
C GLY A 83 -18.18 -11.61 16.88
N PRO A 84 -17.62 -12.58 16.13
CA PRO A 84 -17.38 -13.92 16.64
C PRO A 84 -16.55 -13.91 17.94
N GLY A 85 -16.98 -14.68 18.94
CA GLY A 85 -16.37 -14.70 20.26
C GLY A 85 -17.02 -13.76 21.29
N ASP A 86 -17.75 -12.75 20.84
CA ASP A 86 -18.44 -11.82 21.75
C ASP A 86 -19.76 -12.40 22.30
N VAL A 87 -20.18 -11.87 23.45
CA VAL A 87 -21.40 -12.31 24.15
C VAL A 87 -22.38 -11.16 24.34
N ILE A 88 -23.57 -11.31 23.76
CA ILE A 88 -24.71 -10.41 23.97
C ILE A 88 -25.47 -10.84 25.23
N GLY A 89 -25.90 -9.87 26.04
CA GLY A 89 -26.75 -10.10 27.20
C GLY A 89 -26.02 -10.29 28.53
N LEU A 90 -24.70 -10.13 28.57
CA LEU A 90 -23.93 -10.18 29.84
C LEU A 90 -24.35 -9.08 30.83
N ALA A 91 -24.51 -7.84 30.36
CA ALA A 91 -25.01 -6.74 31.19
C ALA A 91 -26.39 -7.09 31.78
N ARG A 92 -27.27 -7.65 30.95
CA ARG A 92 -28.61 -8.09 31.37
C ARG A 92 -28.55 -9.21 32.43
N ALA A 93 -27.65 -10.18 32.27
CA ALA A 93 -27.42 -11.21 33.28
C ALA A 93 -26.96 -10.60 34.63
N GLY A 94 -26.08 -9.60 34.58
CA GLY A 94 -25.63 -8.83 35.75
C GLY A 94 -26.76 -8.04 36.42
N GLU A 95 -27.62 -7.36 35.66
CA GLU A 95 -28.79 -6.64 36.18
C GLU A 95 -29.76 -7.56 36.91
N ILE A 96 -30.05 -8.73 36.33
CA ILE A 96 -30.92 -9.74 36.94
C ILE A 96 -30.32 -10.26 38.25
N LEU A 97 -29.00 -10.48 38.28
CA LEU A 97 -28.28 -10.86 39.48
C LEU A 97 -28.34 -9.75 40.55
N GLY A 98 -28.16 -8.49 40.14
CA GLY A 98 -28.21 -7.30 41.00
C GLY A 98 -29.62 -6.82 41.36
N ARG A 99 -30.67 -7.48 40.86
CA ARG A 99 -32.08 -7.10 41.01
C ARG A 99 -32.41 -5.70 40.48
N ASP A 100 -31.71 -5.24 39.45
CA ASP A 100 -32.08 -4.02 38.72
C ASP A 100 -33.21 -4.34 37.73
N ALA A 101 -34.29 -3.56 37.82
CA ALA A 101 -35.48 -3.71 36.98
C ALA A 101 -35.45 -2.83 35.72
N ARG A 102 -34.39 -2.02 35.53
CA ARG A 102 -34.21 -1.25 34.30
C ARG A 102 -34.06 -2.20 33.12
N ARG A 103 -34.72 -1.87 32.00
CA ARG A 103 -34.52 -2.55 30.72
C ARG A 103 -33.62 -1.70 29.86
N ASP A 104 -32.72 -2.37 29.13
CA ASP A 104 -31.95 -1.74 28.06
C ASP A 104 -32.86 -0.97 27.10
N ARG A 105 -32.45 0.26 26.77
CA ARG A 105 -33.13 1.12 25.77
C ARG A 105 -32.62 0.86 24.34
N GLY A 106 -31.57 0.06 24.20
CA GLY A 106 -30.96 -0.31 22.92
C GLY A 106 -31.55 -1.57 22.30
N GLU A 107 -31.51 -1.64 20.97
CA GLU A 107 -31.90 -2.83 20.19
C GLU A 107 -30.66 -3.44 19.54
N TRP A 108 -30.39 -4.72 19.83
CA TRP A 108 -29.39 -5.50 19.12
C TRP A 108 -29.87 -5.90 17.72
N ARG A 109 -29.09 -5.58 16.69
CA ARG A 109 -29.38 -5.88 15.28
C ARG A 109 -28.25 -6.64 14.60
N ALA A 110 -28.63 -7.57 13.73
CA ALA A 110 -27.71 -8.29 12.87
C ALA A 110 -27.24 -7.40 11.71
N LEU A 111 -25.93 -7.18 11.56
CA LEU A 111 -25.35 -6.46 10.42
C LEU A 111 -25.03 -7.38 9.25
N SER A 112 -24.67 -8.62 9.54
CA SER A 112 -24.58 -9.75 8.61
C SER A 112 -25.56 -10.84 9.02
N ASN A 113 -25.58 -11.96 8.31
CA ASN A 113 -26.20 -13.17 8.87
C ASN A 113 -25.41 -13.60 10.11
N LEU A 114 -26.11 -13.88 11.20
CA LEU A 114 -25.53 -14.31 12.46
C LEU A 114 -25.76 -15.79 12.70
N THR A 115 -24.75 -16.46 13.23
CA THR A 115 -24.87 -17.77 13.85
C THR A 115 -24.56 -17.61 15.34
N LEU A 116 -25.49 -18.00 16.20
CA LEU A 116 -25.44 -17.74 17.64
C LEU A 116 -25.65 -19.01 18.45
N VAL A 117 -25.04 -19.09 19.62
CA VAL A 117 -25.45 -20.03 20.68
C VAL A 117 -26.29 -19.26 21.69
N ALA A 118 -27.58 -19.55 21.74
CA ALA A 118 -28.50 -18.95 22.70
C ALA A 118 -28.56 -19.81 23.98
N ILE A 119 -28.25 -19.23 25.12
CA ILE A 119 -28.27 -19.90 26.44
C ILE A 119 -29.24 -19.14 27.34
N PRO A 120 -30.24 -19.79 27.98
CA PRO A 120 -31.11 -19.12 28.93
C PRO A 120 -30.31 -18.46 30.07
N ILE A 121 -30.61 -17.19 30.40
CA ILE A 121 -29.89 -16.47 31.46
C ILE A 121 -29.97 -17.21 32.79
N ALA A 122 -31.12 -17.84 33.09
CA ALA A 122 -31.30 -18.61 34.32
C ALA A 122 -30.30 -19.79 34.44
N ASP A 123 -30.01 -20.46 33.33
CA ASP A 123 -29.04 -21.55 33.26
C ASP A 123 -27.60 -21.03 33.33
N PHE A 124 -27.29 -19.97 32.61
CA PHE A 124 -25.99 -19.29 32.69
C PHE A 124 -25.68 -18.86 34.13
N LEU A 125 -26.61 -18.16 34.80
CA LEU A 125 -26.44 -17.73 36.19
C LEU A 125 -26.37 -18.90 37.17
N ARG A 126 -27.01 -20.04 36.86
CA ARG A 126 -26.95 -21.26 37.68
C ARG A 126 -25.56 -21.89 37.65
N VAL A 127 -24.94 -21.97 36.47
CA VAL A 127 -23.55 -22.45 36.33
C VAL A 127 -22.58 -21.42 36.93
N MET A 128 -22.76 -20.13 36.63
CA MET A 128 -21.91 -19.06 37.15
C MET A 128 -21.87 -19.03 38.69
N ARG A 129 -23.01 -19.24 39.37
CA ARG A 129 -23.06 -19.26 40.85
C ARG A 129 -22.22 -20.37 41.52
N ARG A 130 -21.88 -21.44 40.79
CA ARG A 130 -21.06 -22.53 41.32
C ARG A 130 -19.65 -22.59 40.75
N SER A 131 -19.40 -21.95 39.61
CA SER A 131 -18.07 -21.85 39.00
C SER A 131 -17.42 -20.51 39.35
N GLU A 132 -16.33 -20.58 40.12
CA GLU A 132 -15.51 -19.41 40.47
C GLU A 132 -14.86 -18.82 39.21
N GLU A 133 -14.40 -19.68 38.30
CA GLU A 133 -13.74 -19.31 37.05
C GLU A 133 -14.69 -18.55 36.12
N LEU A 134 -15.93 -19.04 35.94
CA LEU A 134 -16.93 -18.36 35.11
C LEU A 134 -17.35 -17.01 35.72
N SER A 135 -17.45 -16.94 37.05
CA SER A 135 -17.73 -15.68 37.75
C SER A 135 -16.62 -14.65 37.53
N ALA A 136 -15.36 -15.05 37.73
CA ALA A 136 -14.20 -14.19 37.51
C ALA A 136 -14.09 -13.73 36.05
N ALA A 137 -14.28 -14.65 35.09
CA ALA A 137 -14.26 -14.35 33.66
C ALA A 137 -15.38 -13.38 33.26
N THR A 138 -16.59 -13.53 33.83
CA THR A 138 -17.72 -12.61 33.59
C THR A 138 -17.42 -11.21 34.11
N ILE A 139 -16.84 -11.08 35.31
CA ILE A 139 -16.43 -9.79 35.87
C ILE A 139 -15.34 -9.14 35.00
N ALA A 140 -14.33 -9.91 34.59
CA ALA A 140 -13.27 -9.43 33.72
C ALA A 140 -13.81 -8.95 32.36
N ALA A 141 -14.75 -9.70 31.76
CA ALA A 141 -15.40 -9.33 30.50
C ALA A 141 -16.21 -8.03 30.61
N LEU A 142 -16.99 -7.85 31.68
CA LEU A 142 -17.74 -6.61 31.93
C LEU A 142 -16.80 -5.42 32.20
N ALA A 143 -15.70 -5.62 32.93
CA ALA A 143 -14.70 -4.57 33.18
C ALA A 143 -13.98 -4.14 31.89
N LYS A 144 -13.66 -5.09 31.01
CA LYS A 144 -13.10 -4.84 29.67
C LYS A 144 -14.09 -4.02 28.83
N LEU A 145 -15.34 -4.47 28.74
CA LEU A 145 -16.39 -3.75 28.01
C LEU A 145 -16.56 -2.30 28.49
N LEU A 146 -16.51 -2.05 29.81
CA LEU A 146 -16.61 -0.70 30.36
C LEU A 146 -15.44 0.19 29.95
N ARG A 147 -14.20 -0.32 29.98
CA ARG A 147 -13.01 0.42 29.52
C ARG A 147 -13.12 0.75 28.03
N ASP A 148 -13.42 -0.25 27.20
CA ASP A 148 -13.53 -0.09 25.76
C ASP A 148 -14.66 0.90 25.37
N LEU A 149 -15.75 0.94 26.14
CA LEU A 149 -16.82 1.92 25.95
C LEU A 149 -16.38 3.34 26.35
N ALA A 150 -15.65 3.48 27.47
CA ALA A 150 -15.16 4.77 27.93
C ALA A 150 -14.13 5.39 26.95
N GLU A 151 -13.20 4.58 26.44
CA GLU A 151 -12.21 4.99 25.44
C GLU A 151 -12.89 5.43 24.13
N ARG A 152 -13.82 4.61 23.62
CA ARG A 152 -14.59 4.97 22.41
C ARG A 152 -15.44 6.22 22.59
N HIS A 153 -16.04 6.41 23.76
CA HIS A 153 -16.82 7.61 24.06
C HIS A 153 -15.94 8.87 24.09
N ALA A 154 -14.74 8.78 24.69
CA ALA A 154 -13.77 9.88 24.70
C ALA A 154 -13.32 10.25 23.27
N ALA A 155 -13.00 9.26 22.43
CA ALA A 155 -12.63 9.48 21.03
C ALA A 155 -13.79 10.07 20.21
N ALA A 156 -15.00 9.52 20.35
CA ALA A 156 -16.16 9.93 19.55
C ALA A 156 -16.59 11.40 19.76
N LEU A 157 -16.34 11.98 20.94
CA LEU A 157 -16.69 13.38 21.24
C LEU A 157 -15.74 14.40 20.60
N GLN A 158 -14.54 14.00 20.18
CA GLN A 158 -13.51 14.92 19.70
C GLN A 158 -13.13 14.72 18.22
N SER A 159 -13.49 13.58 17.63
CA SER A 159 -13.05 13.22 16.28
C SER A 159 -14.03 13.67 15.17
N PRO A 160 -13.51 14.10 14.00
CA PRO A 160 -14.30 14.31 12.78
C PRO A 160 -15.10 13.05 12.37
N LEU A 161 -16.13 13.22 11.53
CA LEU A 161 -16.95 12.09 11.06
C LEU A 161 -16.11 11.04 10.34
N GLU A 162 -15.15 11.46 9.54
CA GLU A 162 -14.28 10.61 8.73
C GLU A 162 -13.51 9.63 9.63
N THR A 163 -12.98 10.12 10.75
CA THR A 163 -12.28 9.31 11.76
C THR A 163 -13.25 8.32 12.43
N ARG A 164 -14.46 8.77 12.79
CA ARG A 164 -15.48 7.88 13.37
C ARG A 164 -15.95 6.80 12.40
N LEU A 165 -16.12 7.16 11.13
CA LEU A 165 -16.46 6.24 10.05
C LEU A 165 -15.31 5.25 9.79
N ALA A 166 -14.06 5.73 9.81
CA ALA A 166 -12.88 4.89 9.63
C ALA A 166 -12.76 3.87 10.78
N ALA A 167 -12.91 4.32 12.03
CA ALA A 167 -12.93 3.44 13.20
C ALA A 167 -14.04 2.38 13.12
N PHE A 168 -15.24 2.78 12.70
CA PHE A 168 -16.37 1.87 12.51
C PHE A 168 -16.08 0.81 11.44
N LEU A 169 -15.60 1.21 10.26
CA LEU A 169 -15.27 0.28 9.18
C LEU A 169 -14.06 -0.60 9.54
N SER A 170 -13.05 -0.07 10.24
CA SER A 170 -11.90 -0.83 10.74
C SER A 170 -12.31 -1.92 11.72
N GLN A 171 -13.21 -1.61 12.66
CA GLN A 171 -13.73 -2.62 13.59
C GLN A 171 -14.54 -3.71 12.85
N LEU A 172 -15.35 -3.34 11.87
CA LEU A 172 -16.03 -4.31 11.01
C LEU A 172 -15.05 -5.18 10.21
N ALA A 173 -13.93 -4.62 9.75
CA ALA A 173 -12.89 -5.35 9.04
C ALA A 173 -12.29 -6.45 9.91
N ILE A 174 -12.00 -6.12 11.17
CA ILE A 174 -11.49 -7.08 12.17
C ILE A 174 -12.51 -8.19 12.39
N ILE A 175 -13.79 -7.84 12.56
CA ILE A 175 -14.87 -8.83 12.75
C ILE A 175 -15.04 -9.74 11.53
N ALA A 176 -14.97 -9.18 10.32
CA ALA A 176 -15.16 -9.94 9.08
C ALA A 176 -14.02 -10.92 8.79
N THR A 177 -12.78 -10.55 9.09
CA THR A 177 -11.58 -11.37 8.86
C THR A 177 -11.20 -12.24 10.05
N GLY A 178 -11.65 -11.88 11.26
CA GLY A 178 -11.25 -12.52 12.51
C GLY A 178 -9.78 -12.25 12.89
N ASN A 179 -9.12 -11.28 12.25
CA ASN A 179 -7.72 -10.94 12.50
C ASN A 179 -7.42 -9.46 12.17
N ARG A 180 -6.19 -9.01 12.42
CA ARG A 180 -5.72 -7.64 12.10
C ARG A 180 -4.75 -7.57 10.92
N TRP A 181 -4.13 -8.69 10.55
CA TRP A 181 -3.02 -8.73 9.60
C TRP A 181 -3.45 -8.74 8.13
N GLU A 182 -4.64 -9.27 7.80
CA GLU A 182 -5.09 -9.31 6.41
C GLU A 182 -5.17 -7.88 5.84
N PRO A 183 -4.57 -7.58 4.68
CA PRO A 183 -4.57 -6.22 4.13
C PRO A 183 -5.94 -5.73 3.66
N GLN A 184 -6.83 -6.65 3.30
CA GLN A 184 -8.18 -6.38 2.82
C GLN A 184 -9.23 -7.02 3.72
N ALA A 185 -10.46 -6.51 3.66
CA ALA A 185 -11.62 -7.16 4.25
C ALA A 185 -12.89 -6.87 3.45
N ASN A 186 -13.65 -7.91 3.11
CA ASN A 186 -15.02 -7.75 2.67
C ASN A 186 -15.94 -7.71 3.89
N ILE A 187 -16.40 -6.51 4.27
CA ILE A 187 -17.31 -6.32 5.40
C ILE A 187 -18.79 -6.54 5.02
N GLY A 188 -19.03 -6.90 3.75
CA GLY A 188 -20.34 -7.12 3.19
C GLY A 188 -21.11 -5.83 2.95
N ARG A 189 -22.33 -5.97 2.45
CA ARG A 189 -23.19 -4.82 2.16
C ARG A 189 -23.58 -4.11 3.45
N LEU A 190 -23.54 -2.78 3.47
CA LEU A 190 -24.03 -1.94 4.57
C LEU A 190 -24.82 -0.77 3.99
N PRO A 191 -26.13 -0.64 4.29
CA PRO A 191 -26.90 0.48 3.76
C PRO A 191 -26.35 1.79 4.32
N GLN A 192 -26.08 2.76 3.45
CA GLN A 192 -25.54 4.06 3.88
C GLN A 192 -26.47 4.78 4.87
N THR A 193 -27.79 4.58 4.79
CA THR A 193 -28.76 5.06 5.79
C THR A 193 -28.49 4.46 7.17
N MET A 194 -28.18 3.17 7.23
CA MET A 194 -27.85 2.48 8.48
C MET A 194 -26.56 3.02 9.09
N ILE A 195 -25.53 3.27 8.27
CA ILE A 195 -24.28 3.89 8.72
C ILE A 195 -24.54 5.31 9.23
N ALA A 196 -25.37 6.08 8.53
CA ALA A 196 -25.73 7.44 8.89
C ALA A 196 -26.47 7.52 10.23
N ASP A 197 -27.46 6.64 10.43
CA ASP A 197 -28.17 6.48 11.70
C ASP A 197 -27.16 6.16 12.81
N MET A 198 -26.35 5.11 12.61
CA MET A 198 -25.36 4.62 13.58
C MET A 198 -24.35 5.69 14.02
N LEU A 199 -23.89 6.54 13.09
CA LEU A 199 -22.90 7.59 13.36
C LEU A 199 -23.52 8.95 13.72
N GLY A 200 -24.85 9.05 13.72
CA GLY A 200 -25.57 10.29 14.03
C GLY A 200 -25.31 11.42 13.02
N VAL A 201 -25.20 11.08 11.73
CA VAL A 201 -24.92 12.06 10.65
C VAL A 201 -25.89 11.90 9.48
N SER A 202 -25.85 12.81 8.51
CA SER A 202 -26.70 12.69 7.32
C SER A 202 -26.17 11.59 6.37
N ARG A 203 -27.11 10.89 5.72
CA ARG A 203 -26.79 9.93 4.64
C ARG A 203 -25.93 10.55 3.54
N GLU A 204 -26.19 11.81 3.21
CA GLU A 204 -25.42 12.54 2.21
C GLU A 204 -23.93 12.66 2.59
N HIS A 205 -23.64 12.92 3.88
CA HIS A 205 -22.26 13.01 4.36
C HIS A 205 -21.56 11.65 4.28
N VAL A 206 -22.22 10.57 4.70
CA VAL A 206 -21.69 9.20 4.56
C VAL A 206 -21.41 8.87 3.10
N ASN A 207 -22.37 9.12 2.20
CA ASN A 207 -22.21 8.83 0.77
C ASN A 207 -21.01 9.58 0.17
N ARG A 208 -20.92 10.89 0.44
CA ARG A 208 -19.81 11.74 -0.02
C ARG A 208 -18.46 11.20 0.44
N THR A 209 -18.36 10.75 1.69
CA THR A 209 -17.12 10.19 2.26
C THR A 209 -16.76 8.85 1.61
N LEU A 210 -17.72 7.93 1.49
CA LEU A 210 -17.49 6.62 0.85
C LEU A 210 -17.13 6.77 -0.63
N THR A 211 -17.80 7.65 -1.39
CA THR A 211 -17.44 7.92 -2.79
C THR A 211 -16.04 8.51 -2.92
N MET A 212 -15.63 9.35 -1.98
CA MET A 212 -14.27 9.89 -1.95
C MET A 212 -13.23 8.79 -1.69
N TRP A 213 -13.45 7.92 -0.70
CA TRP A 213 -12.58 6.78 -0.38
C TRP A 213 -12.54 5.73 -1.50
N GLU A 214 -13.65 5.53 -2.20
CA GLU A 214 -13.70 4.64 -3.36
C GLU A 214 -12.84 5.19 -4.51
N ARG A 215 -12.92 6.50 -4.77
CA ARG A 215 -12.06 7.17 -5.76
C ARG A 215 -10.58 7.22 -5.39
N SER A 216 -10.24 7.09 -4.11
CA SER A 216 -8.83 7.00 -3.66
C SER A 216 -8.33 5.55 -3.58
N GLY A 217 -9.18 4.57 -3.91
CA GLY A 217 -8.85 3.15 -3.80
C GLY A 217 -8.73 2.64 -2.36
N LEU A 218 -9.19 3.39 -1.35
CA LEU A 218 -9.20 2.94 0.05
C LEU A 218 -10.26 1.86 0.30
N ILE A 219 -11.40 1.98 -0.40
CA ILE A 219 -12.48 1.00 -0.40
C ILE A 219 -12.96 0.72 -1.83
N LEU A 220 -13.72 -0.35 -2.02
CA LEU A 220 -14.46 -0.66 -3.23
C LEU A 220 -15.92 -0.98 -2.84
N GLN A 221 -16.89 -0.41 -3.58
CA GLN A 221 -18.29 -0.82 -3.45
C GLN A 221 -18.65 -1.77 -4.59
N SER A 222 -18.92 -3.04 -4.26
CA SER A 222 -19.18 -4.08 -5.25
C SER A 222 -20.54 -3.91 -5.95
N LYS A 223 -20.76 -4.63 -7.07
CA LYS A 223 -22.06 -4.63 -7.76
C LYS A 223 -23.20 -5.07 -6.86
N GLY A 224 -22.94 -6.01 -5.96
CA GLY A 224 -23.86 -6.53 -4.95
C GLY A 224 -24.11 -5.55 -3.78
N GLY A 225 -23.38 -4.45 -3.73
CA GLY A 225 -23.46 -3.42 -2.68
C GLY A 225 -22.57 -3.70 -1.48
N ASP A 226 -21.65 -4.67 -1.57
CA ASP A 226 -20.68 -4.96 -0.52
C ASP A 226 -19.63 -3.86 -0.44
N ILE A 227 -19.19 -3.53 0.78
CA ILE A 227 -18.05 -2.65 0.99
C ILE A 227 -16.84 -3.56 1.20
N ILE A 228 -15.82 -3.39 0.36
CA ILE A 228 -14.52 -4.06 0.48
C ILE A 228 -13.52 -2.99 0.89
N ILE A 229 -12.82 -3.22 2.00
CA ILE A 229 -11.72 -2.37 2.43
C ILE A 229 -10.48 -2.85 1.71
N GLU A 230 -9.92 -2.01 0.84
CA GLU A 230 -8.77 -2.34 0.00
C GLU A 230 -7.43 -2.11 0.73
N ASN A 231 -7.39 -1.21 1.72
CA ASN A 231 -6.22 -0.94 2.54
C ASN A 231 -6.60 -0.72 4.02
N ARG A 232 -6.54 -1.81 4.80
CA ARG A 232 -6.90 -1.79 6.23
C ARG A 232 -5.93 -1.01 7.11
N LYS A 233 -4.64 -1.04 6.81
CA LYS A 233 -3.61 -0.30 7.56
C LYS A 233 -3.89 1.20 7.52
N ARG A 234 -4.13 1.72 6.31
CA ARG A 234 -4.48 3.13 6.11
C ARG A 234 -5.82 3.51 6.75
N LEU A 235 -6.82 2.62 6.68
CA LEU A 235 -8.10 2.86 7.35
C LEU A 235 -7.95 2.92 8.88
N SER A 236 -7.07 2.10 9.47
CA SER A 236 -6.74 2.11 10.90
C SER A 236 -6.03 3.40 11.31
N GLN A 237 -5.11 3.89 10.48
CA GLN A 237 -4.45 5.18 10.70
C GLN A 237 -5.44 6.35 10.67
N LEU A 238 -6.37 6.34 9.70
CA LEU A 238 -7.47 7.33 9.66
C LEU A 238 -8.41 7.24 10.87
N ALA A 239 -8.50 6.07 11.51
CA ALA A 239 -9.25 5.85 12.73
C ALA A 239 -8.52 6.35 14.00
N GLY A 240 -7.22 6.64 13.90
CA GLY A 240 -6.38 7.10 15.02
C GLY A 240 -5.71 5.98 15.83
N ASP A 241 -5.73 4.73 15.35
CA ASP A 241 -5.04 3.61 16.01
C ASP A 241 -3.55 3.58 15.61
N GLU A 242 -2.70 3.75 16.63
CA GLU A 242 -1.22 3.80 16.65
C GLU A 242 -0.53 5.09 16.12
N SER A 243 0.21 5.72 17.04
CA SER A 243 1.19 6.81 16.85
C SER A 243 0.70 8.21 16.46
N ALA A 244 -0.61 8.45 16.32
CA ALA A 244 -1.16 9.73 15.87
C ALA A 244 -1.60 10.72 16.98
N SER A 245 -1.22 10.51 18.24
CA SER A 245 -1.79 11.31 19.36
C SER A 245 -1.13 12.68 19.61
N MET A 246 -0.31 13.22 18.71
CA MET A 246 0.47 14.45 18.99
C MET A 246 0.26 15.62 18.02
N LEU A 247 -0.36 15.43 16.84
CA LEU A 247 -0.54 16.49 15.86
C LEU A 247 -1.96 16.39 15.28
N GLY A 248 -2.62 17.52 15.00
CA GLY A 248 -4.01 17.49 14.51
C GLY A 248 -4.12 16.81 13.14
N ALA A 249 -5.29 16.23 12.83
CA ALA A 249 -5.55 15.42 11.62
C ALA A 249 -5.11 16.03 10.27
N GLU A 250 -5.07 17.35 10.13
CA GLU A 250 -4.52 18.01 8.92
C GLU A 250 -2.99 17.98 8.86
N ARG A 251 -2.30 18.16 9.99
CA ARG A 251 -0.83 18.01 10.08
C ARG A 251 -0.42 16.56 9.78
N ASP A 252 -1.22 15.59 10.19
CA ASP A 252 -0.96 14.17 9.94
C ASP A 252 -1.01 13.82 8.46
N ALA A 253 -1.97 14.37 7.70
CA ALA A 253 -2.09 14.11 6.27
C ALA A 253 -0.90 14.67 5.45
N TYR A 254 -0.41 15.87 5.79
CA TYR A 254 0.79 16.40 5.12
C TYR A 254 2.04 15.60 5.45
N TRP A 255 2.16 15.20 6.72
CA TRP A 255 3.26 14.36 7.16
C TRP A 255 3.24 13.01 6.44
N GLU A 256 2.07 12.36 6.31
CA GLU A 256 1.92 11.09 5.59
C GLU A 256 2.32 11.22 4.12
N ILE A 257 1.81 12.24 3.41
CA ILE A 257 2.19 12.48 2.00
C ILE A 257 3.69 12.72 1.87
N SER A 258 4.27 13.54 2.76
CA SER A 258 5.70 13.85 2.76
C SER A 258 6.55 12.62 3.07
N ALA A 259 6.10 11.76 3.98
CA ALA A 259 6.75 10.50 4.31
C ALA A 259 6.78 9.56 3.08
N HIS A 260 5.68 9.46 2.33
CA HIS A 260 5.65 8.69 1.09
C HIS A 260 6.61 9.25 0.03
N ILE A 261 6.65 10.58 -0.15
CA ILE A 261 7.63 11.23 -1.04
C ILE A 261 9.07 10.92 -0.59
N ASN A 262 9.31 10.96 0.72
CA ASN A 262 10.61 10.69 1.31
C ASN A 262 11.05 9.23 1.16
N LEU A 263 10.11 8.29 1.03
CA LEU A 263 10.35 6.88 0.74
C LEU A 263 10.32 6.55 -0.76
N GLY A 264 10.13 7.53 -1.65
CA GLY A 264 10.03 7.31 -3.09
C GLY A 264 8.72 6.65 -3.52
N LEU A 265 7.70 6.61 -2.66
CA LEU A 265 6.36 6.08 -2.94
C LEU A 265 5.46 7.15 -3.60
N ASN A 266 5.93 7.70 -4.73
CA ASN A 266 5.34 8.90 -5.32
C ASN A 266 3.90 8.71 -5.84
N SER A 267 3.54 7.50 -6.32
CA SER A 267 2.17 7.20 -6.77
C SER A 267 1.17 7.27 -5.60
N ALA A 268 1.51 6.65 -4.47
CA ALA A 268 0.73 6.73 -3.24
C ALA A 268 0.66 8.17 -2.71
N ALA A 269 1.78 8.90 -2.71
CA ALA A 269 1.79 10.32 -2.32
C ALA A 269 0.87 11.17 -3.19
N TYR A 270 0.85 10.94 -4.50
CA TYR A 270 -0.04 11.63 -5.43
C TYR A 270 -1.51 11.35 -5.12
N ASP A 271 -1.88 10.08 -4.94
CA ASP A 271 -3.26 9.69 -4.64
C ASP A 271 -3.75 10.28 -3.31
N LEU A 272 -2.89 10.27 -2.28
CA LEU A 272 -3.12 10.91 -0.99
C LEU A 272 -3.30 12.43 -1.12
N ALA A 273 -2.41 13.10 -1.86
CA ALA A 273 -2.46 14.53 -2.07
C ALA A 273 -3.73 14.93 -2.83
N MET A 274 -4.12 14.18 -3.86
CA MET A 274 -5.35 14.40 -4.62
C MET A 274 -6.61 14.18 -3.78
N GLU A 275 -6.59 13.25 -2.83
CA GLU A 275 -7.64 13.13 -1.83
C GLU A 275 -7.70 14.37 -0.92
N GLY A 276 -6.54 14.85 -0.46
CA GLY A 276 -6.41 16.11 0.28
C GLY A 276 -6.97 17.31 -0.49
N VAL A 277 -6.67 17.44 -1.79
CA VAL A 277 -7.23 18.49 -2.66
C VAL A 277 -8.75 18.41 -2.73
N LYS A 278 -9.33 17.20 -2.80
CA LYS A 278 -10.80 17.04 -2.81
C LYS A 278 -11.43 17.46 -1.48
N ARG A 279 -10.77 17.17 -0.36
CA ARG A 279 -11.24 17.52 1.01
C ARG A 279 -11.10 19.01 1.31
N ALA A 280 -9.97 19.60 0.93
CA ALA A 280 -9.65 21.00 1.15
C ALA A 280 -9.23 21.70 -0.16
N PRO A 281 -10.17 21.98 -1.09
CA PRO A 281 -9.84 22.52 -2.42
C PRO A 281 -9.19 23.91 -2.43
N ARG A 282 -9.24 24.62 -1.31
CA ARG A 282 -8.60 25.94 -1.13
C ARG A 282 -7.20 25.84 -0.55
N ASP A 283 -6.80 24.68 -0.04
CA ASP A 283 -5.47 24.51 0.53
C ASP A 283 -4.45 24.24 -0.59
N GLU A 284 -3.49 25.15 -0.72
CA GLU A 284 -2.47 25.10 -1.76
C GLU A 284 -1.40 24.04 -1.50
N ARG A 285 -1.23 23.57 -0.25
CA ARG A 285 -0.21 22.58 0.10
C ARG A 285 -0.53 21.21 -0.48
N PHE A 286 -1.80 20.76 -0.42
CA PHE A 286 -2.20 19.50 -1.06
C PHE A 286 -2.03 19.55 -2.58
N LYS A 287 -2.38 20.68 -3.19
CA LYS A 287 -2.19 20.91 -4.64
C LYS A 287 -0.71 20.88 -5.01
N TYR A 288 0.13 21.56 -4.23
CA TYR A 288 1.58 21.54 -4.41
C TYR A 288 2.13 20.11 -4.28
N LEU A 289 1.76 19.37 -3.24
CA LEU A 289 2.24 18.00 -3.03
C LEU A 289 1.79 17.04 -4.14
N ALA A 290 0.58 17.22 -4.69
CA ALA A 290 0.12 16.46 -5.85
C ALA A 290 0.99 16.74 -7.08
N VAL A 291 1.27 18.03 -7.37
CA VAL A 291 2.17 18.41 -8.47
C VAL A 291 3.59 17.88 -8.23
N LEU A 292 4.10 17.99 -7.01
CA LEU A 292 5.44 17.52 -6.64
C LEU A 292 5.57 16.01 -6.82
N ALA A 293 4.61 15.22 -6.32
CA ALA A 293 4.60 13.78 -6.49
C ALA A 293 4.57 13.39 -7.98
N MET A 294 3.73 14.05 -8.78
CA MET A 294 3.66 13.83 -10.23
C MET A 294 4.98 14.17 -10.94
N ALA A 295 5.61 15.29 -10.57
CA ALA A 295 6.92 15.68 -11.09
C ALA A 295 8.01 14.67 -10.76
N ARG A 296 8.01 14.12 -9.54
CA ARG A 296 9.00 13.13 -9.08
C ARG A 296 8.90 11.80 -9.83
N MET A 297 7.72 11.44 -10.32
CA MET A 297 7.50 10.29 -11.20
C MET A 297 7.93 10.52 -12.66
N GLY A 298 8.42 11.72 -13.01
CA GLY A 298 8.86 12.06 -14.38
C GLY A 298 7.76 12.57 -15.32
N ALA A 299 6.49 12.62 -14.86
CA ALA A 299 5.34 13.10 -15.63
C ALA A 299 5.28 14.64 -15.67
N LEU A 300 6.32 15.27 -16.24
CA LEU A 300 6.56 16.71 -16.15
C LEU A 300 5.50 17.55 -16.88
N LYS A 301 4.97 17.06 -18.01
CA LYS A 301 3.96 17.77 -18.80
C LYS A 301 2.62 17.77 -18.07
N GLU A 302 2.26 16.64 -17.48
CA GLU A 302 1.07 16.44 -16.67
C GLU A 302 1.14 17.29 -15.39
N ALA A 303 2.30 17.32 -14.73
CA ALA A 303 2.53 18.16 -13.57
C ALA A 303 2.37 19.66 -13.90
N LEU A 304 2.86 20.12 -15.06
CA LEU A 304 2.64 21.51 -15.53
C LEU A 304 1.15 21.80 -15.76
N SER A 305 0.43 20.87 -16.39
CA SER A 305 -1.02 20.99 -16.57
C SER A 305 -1.78 21.10 -15.23
N LEU A 306 -1.33 20.38 -14.20
CA LEU A 306 -1.89 20.51 -12.85
C LEU A 306 -1.59 21.87 -12.21
N VAL A 307 -0.40 22.44 -12.41
CA VAL A 307 -0.09 23.80 -11.93
C VAL A 307 -1.08 24.82 -12.48
N GLU A 308 -1.35 24.76 -13.79
CA GLU A 308 -2.32 25.63 -14.46
C GLU A 308 -3.74 25.40 -13.95
N THR A 309 -4.16 24.13 -13.87
CA THR A 309 -5.49 23.72 -13.40
C THR A 309 -5.74 24.19 -11.96
N PHE A 310 -4.75 24.06 -11.09
CA PHE A 310 -4.83 24.46 -9.69
C PHE A 310 -4.59 25.95 -9.45
N LYS A 311 -4.11 26.69 -10.47
CA LYS A 311 -3.74 28.10 -10.41
C LYS A 311 -2.70 28.41 -9.31
N LEU A 312 -1.82 27.46 -9.01
CA LEU A 312 -0.94 27.49 -7.82
C LEU A 312 -0.02 28.72 -7.77
N THR A 313 0.48 29.18 -8.91
CA THR A 313 1.53 30.21 -8.97
C THR A 313 1.00 31.65 -8.99
N THR A 314 -0.32 31.84 -8.90
CA THR A 314 -0.94 33.18 -8.91
C THR A 314 -0.81 33.80 -7.52
N ASP A 315 0.03 34.82 -7.35
CA ASP A 315 0.27 35.53 -6.08
C ASP A 315 0.74 34.63 -4.90
N ALA A 316 1.44 33.54 -5.22
CA ALA A 316 1.95 32.59 -4.24
C ALA A 316 2.89 33.26 -3.22
N LYS A 317 2.53 33.17 -1.94
CA LYS A 317 3.34 33.70 -0.82
C LYS A 317 4.32 32.68 -0.24
N ASN A 318 4.02 31.39 -0.40
CA ASN A 318 4.87 30.31 0.02
C ASN A 318 5.90 30.01 -1.09
N GLU A 319 7.17 29.86 -0.70
CA GLU A 319 8.28 29.71 -1.64
C GLU A 319 8.22 28.42 -2.46
N ASP A 320 7.75 27.31 -1.88
CA ASP A 320 7.60 26.02 -2.56
C ASP A 320 6.59 26.13 -3.71
N VAL A 321 5.42 26.71 -3.39
CA VAL A 321 4.34 26.94 -4.36
C VAL A 321 4.79 27.91 -5.46
N ALA A 322 5.47 29.00 -5.10
CA ALA A 322 5.98 29.96 -6.08
C ALA A 322 7.05 29.35 -7.02
N SER A 323 7.80 28.36 -6.52
CA SER A 323 8.93 27.74 -7.20
C SER A 323 8.58 26.50 -8.03
N ILE A 324 7.37 25.94 -7.90
CA ILE A 324 7.01 24.69 -8.59
C ILE A 324 7.03 24.81 -10.12
N GLY A 325 6.59 25.94 -10.67
CA GLY A 325 6.61 26.20 -12.12
C GLY A 325 8.04 26.31 -12.69
N PRO A 326 8.92 27.14 -12.09
CA PRO A 326 10.35 27.16 -12.41
C PRO A 326 11.03 25.79 -12.28
N ARG A 327 10.73 25.01 -11.22
CA ARG A 327 11.24 23.65 -11.03
C ARG A 327 10.91 22.72 -12.19
N LEU A 328 9.63 22.67 -12.58
CA LEU A 328 9.15 21.82 -13.67
C LEU A 328 9.79 22.18 -15.01
N ARG A 329 9.95 23.48 -15.30
CA ARG A 329 10.64 23.93 -16.53
C ARG A 329 12.12 23.58 -16.53
N ARG A 330 12.81 23.70 -15.40
CA ARG A 330 14.19 23.20 -15.27
C ARG A 330 14.22 21.71 -15.62
N ASP A 331 13.36 20.90 -15.01
CA ASP A 331 13.35 19.46 -15.24
C ASP A 331 13.02 19.13 -16.70
N LEU A 332 12.10 19.86 -17.33
CA LEU A 332 11.74 19.72 -18.74
C LEU A 332 12.89 20.07 -19.68
N ALA A 333 13.73 21.05 -19.32
CA ALA A 333 14.91 21.40 -20.11
C ALA A 333 15.86 20.20 -20.27
N PHE A 334 15.92 19.30 -19.29
CA PHE A 334 16.73 18.07 -19.33
C PHE A 334 15.97 16.85 -19.87
N ALA A 335 14.70 16.98 -20.28
CA ALA A 335 13.89 15.83 -20.68
C ALA A 335 14.22 15.28 -22.09
N ALA A 336 14.83 16.10 -22.97
CA ALA A 336 15.04 15.77 -24.39
C ALA A 336 16.42 15.18 -24.72
N GLY A 337 17.32 15.00 -23.74
CA GLY A 337 18.66 14.45 -23.96
C GLY A 337 19.66 14.80 -22.87
N ALA A 338 20.94 14.46 -23.09
CA ALA A 338 22.02 14.69 -22.12
C ALA A 338 22.35 16.18 -21.91
N ALA A 339 22.10 17.03 -22.92
CA ALA A 339 22.28 18.48 -22.81
C ALA A 339 20.92 19.17 -22.62
N PRO A 340 20.82 20.16 -21.71
CA PRO A 340 19.57 20.87 -21.47
C PRO A 340 19.21 21.82 -22.62
N ASP A 341 17.91 22.03 -22.87
CA ASP A 341 17.44 23.12 -23.73
C ASP A 341 17.82 24.48 -23.12
N PRO A 342 18.76 25.25 -23.72
CA PRO A 342 19.31 26.44 -23.07
C PRO A 342 18.28 27.54 -22.83
N LYS A 343 17.28 27.65 -23.73
CA LYS A 343 16.24 28.67 -23.64
C LYS A 343 15.28 28.39 -22.48
N THR A 344 14.82 27.15 -22.35
CA THR A 344 13.96 26.71 -21.25
C THR A 344 14.70 26.81 -19.93
N LEU A 345 15.99 26.44 -19.90
CA LEU A 345 16.84 26.54 -18.72
C LEU A 345 17.03 28.00 -18.26
N ALA A 346 17.37 28.91 -19.16
CA ALA A 346 17.51 30.34 -18.86
C ALA A 346 16.19 30.97 -18.37
N THR A 347 15.05 30.54 -18.94
CA THR A 347 13.72 30.97 -18.49
C THR A 347 13.44 30.50 -17.06
N ALA A 348 13.75 29.23 -16.76
CA ALA A 348 13.60 28.69 -15.41
C ALA A 348 14.49 29.43 -14.40
N ALA A 349 15.74 29.74 -14.75
CA ALA A 349 16.66 30.50 -13.90
C ALA A 349 16.13 31.91 -13.60
N ALA A 350 15.67 32.63 -14.63
CA ALA A 350 15.13 33.97 -14.48
C ALA A 350 13.87 34.00 -13.60
N ASP A 351 13.00 32.99 -13.71
CA ASP A 351 11.80 32.92 -12.88
C ASP A 351 12.10 32.55 -11.42
N TYR A 352 13.05 31.64 -11.17
CA TYR A 352 13.55 31.39 -9.82
C TYR A 352 14.18 32.65 -9.22
N GLU A 353 14.98 33.38 -9.99
CA GLU A 353 15.57 34.64 -9.54
C GLU A 353 14.48 35.67 -9.22
N LYS A 354 13.43 35.78 -10.03
CA LYS A 354 12.28 36.65 -9.72
C LYS A 354 11.63 36.29 -8.38
N VAL A 355 11.41 35.01 -8.12
CA VAL A 355 10.86 34.53 -6.83
C VAL A 355 11.82 34.87 -5.70
N PHE A 356 13.12 34.64 -5.86
CA PHE A 356 14.14 34.98 -4.86
C PHE A 356 14.17 36.48 -4.56
N ARG A 357 14.11 37.33 -5.59
CA ARG A 357 14.11 38.79 -5.41
C ARG A 357 12.86 39.28 -4.67
N ALA A 358 11.72 38.60 -4.85
CA ALA A 358 10.46 38.93 -4.20
C ALA A 358 10.37 38.42 -2.74
N LEU A 359 10.76 37.16 -2.48
CA LEU A 359 10.58 36.51 -1.18
C LEU A 359 11.83 36.58 -0.27
N LYS A 360 13.02 36.76 -0.86
CA LYS A 360 14.32 36.79 -0.15
C LYS A 360 14.63 35.53 0.67
N THR A 361 14.11 34.38 0.25
CA THR A 361 14.36 33.09 0.88
C THR A 361 15.44 32.28 0.16
N THR A 362 16.03 31.29 0.83
CA THR A 362 17.22 30.57 0.33
C THR A 362 16.91 29.62 -0.83
N TYR A 363 15.79 28.88 -0.76
CA TYR A 363 15.41 27.86 -1.74
C TYR A 363 15.30 28.37 -3.19
N PRO A 364 14.54 29.43 -3.51
CA PRO A 364 14.49 29.94 -4.89
C PRO A 364 15.83 30.54 -5.33
N GLY A 365 16.61 31.11 -4.40
CA GLY A 365 17.90 31.71 -4.70
C GLY A 365 18.96 30.69 -5.08
N VAL A 366 19.12 29.62 -4.32
CA VAL A 366 20.10 28.55 -4.63
C VAL A 366 19.73 27.85 -5.94
N ASN A 367 18.44 27.62 -6.19
CA ASN A 367 17.99 27.07 -7.46
C ASN A 367 18.27 28.03 -8.64
N ALA A 368 18.09 29.34 -8.47
CA ALA A 368 18.49 30.31 -9.49
C ALA A 368 20.00 30.23 -9.79
N ALA A 369 20.83 30.23 -8.75
CA ALA A 369 22.28 30.13 -8.88
C ALA A 369 22.71 28.83 -9.58
N ALA A 370 22.15 27.70 -9.16
CA ALA A 370 22.45 26.40 -9.72
C ALA A 370 22.06 26.31 -11.21
N ILE A 371 20.89 26.83 -11.60
CA ILE A 371 20.44 26.79 -13.00
C ILE A 371 21.29 27.74 -13.87
N TRP A 372 21.67 28.93 -13.36
CA TRP A 372 22.60 29.81 -14.07
C TRP A 372 23.97 29.14 -14.27
N ALA A 373 24.46 28.39 -13.26
CA ALA A 373 25.70 27.61 -13.40
C ALA A 373 25.56 26.52 -14.48
N MET A 374 24.47 25.75 -14.46
CA MET A 374 24.15 24.75 -15.50
C MET A 374 24.08 25.36 -16.91
N GLY A 375 23.62 26.60 -17.02
CA GLY A 375 23.54 27.36 -18.28
C GLY A 375 24.84 28.02 -18.72
N GLY A 376 25.94 27.87 -17.97
CA GLY A 376 27.25 28.45 -18.29
C GLY A 376 27.46 29.89 -17.82
N GLU A 377 26.50 30.49 -17.10
CA GLU A 377 26.56 31.88 -16.62
C GLU A 377 27.23 31.97 -15.23
N GLY A 378 28.47 31.49 -15.14
CA GLY A 378 29.19 31.27 -13.88
C GLY A 378 29.34 32.52 -12.99
N ALA A 379 29.59 33.70 -13.58
CA ALA A 379 29.72 34.94 -12.80
C ALA A 379 28.40 35.35 -12.11
N ARG A 380 27.27 35.20 -12.82
CA ARG A 380 25.95 35.47 -12.28
C ARG A 380 25.58 34.44 -11.21
N ALA A 381 25.84 33.17 -11.48
CA ALA A 381 25.63 32.07 -10.54
C ALA A 381 26.36 32.31 -9.21
N LYS A 382 27.66 32.65 -9.26
CA LYS A 382 28.47 32.96 -8.06
C LYS A 382 27.95 34.17 -7.28
N THR A 383 27.49 35.20 -7.98
CA THR A 383 26.92 36.40 -7.33
C THR A 383 25.69 36.02 -6.51
N ILE A 384 24.74 35.28 -7.11
CA ILE A 384 23.52 34.85 -6.43
C ILE A 384 23.85 33.85 -5.30
N ALA A 385 24.75 32.89 -5.54
CA ALA A 385 25.20 31.93 -4.54
C ALA A 385 25.79 32.63 -3.31
N GLY A 386 26.61 33.67 -3.48
CA GLY A 386 27.17 34.43 -2.37
C GLY A 386 26.15 35.23 -1.57
N GLU A 387 25.08 35.72 -2.22
CA GLU A 387 23.94 36.33 -1.51
C GLU A 387 23.16 35.29 -0.68
N VAL A 388 22.87 34.13 -1.28
CA VAL A 388 22.10 33.05 -0.65
C VAL A 388 22.90 32.39 0.47
N ARG A 389 24.22 32.24 0.31
CA ARG A 389 25.10 31.69 1.33
C ARG A 389 25.00 32.46 2.64
N LYS A 390 25.02 33.81 2.59
CA LYS A 390 24.88 34.66 3.78
C LYS A 390 23.54 34.44 4.48
N LEU A 391 22.46 34.24 3.72
CA LEU A 391 21.14 33.95 4.27
C LEU A 391 21.10 32.56 4.91
N ALA A 392 21.71 31.56 4.28
CA ALA A 392 21.78 30.20 4.79
C ALA A 392 22.67 30.10 6.05
N GLU A 393 23.82 30.79 6.08
CA GLU A 393 24.69 30.89 7.26
C GLU A 393 23.94 31.51 8.43
N ALA A 394 23.28 32.67 8.22
CA ALA A 394 22.48 33.31 9.25
C ALA A 394 21.33 32.42 9.75
N ALA A 395 20.66 31.70 8.86
CA ALA A 395 19.60 30.77 9.25
C ALA A 395 20.10 29.59 10.10
N LEU A 396 21.37 29.18 9.94
CA LEU A 396 21.97 28.09 10.70
C LEU A 396 22.50 28.53 12.07
N GLU A 397 22.76 29.83 12.28
CA GLU A 397 23.18 30.35 13.61
C GLU A 397 22.09 30.17 14.68
N ASP A 398 20.82 30.16 14.25
CA ASP A 398 19.65 30.06 15.12
C ASP A 398 19.09 28.63 15.25
N ILE A 399 19.72 27.62 14.62
CA ILE A 399 19.23 26.23 14.58
C ILE A 399 20.15 25.34 15.42
N ASP A 400 19.60 24.72 16.46
CA ASP A 400 20.32 23.74 17.28
C ASP A 400 20.64 22.46 16.49
N GLU A 401 21.64 21.68 16.94
CA GLU A 401 22.08 20.46 16.23
C GLU A 401 20.95 19.43 16.06
N ASP A 402 20.02 19.37 17.00
CA ASP A 402 18.90 18.41 17.05
C ASP A 402 17.65 18.85 16.25
N GLU A 403 17.67 20.01 15.62
CA GLU A 403 16.55 20.55 14.82
C GLU A 403 16.64 20.22 13.32
N ASP A 404 15.49 20.30 12.64
CA ASP A 404 15.35 20.13 11.20
C ASP A 404 16.21 21.17 10.45
N ALA A 405 17.25 20.71 9.75
CA ALA A 405 18.25 21.60 9.16
C ALA A 405 18.75 21.11 7.79
N TYR A 406 18.20 20.01 7.26
CA TYR A 406 18.66 19.40 6.01
C TYR A 406 18.77 20.42 4.87
N TRP A 407 17.70 21.18 4.61
CA TRP A 407 17.65 22.09 3.45
C TRP A 407 18.58 23.30 3.61
N GLN A 408 18.75 23.82 4.81
CA GLN A 408 19.65 24.92 5.12
C GLN A 408 21.11 24.48 4.89
N ARG A 409 21.49 23.30 5.40
CA ARG A 409 22.83 22.73 5.21
C ARG A 409 23.09 22.38 3.73
N ALA A 410 22.13 21.76 3.04
CA ALA A 410 22.23 21.46 1.61
C ALA A 410 22.33 22.73 0.75
N THR A 411 21.55 23.77 1.08
CA THR A 411 21.61 25.06 0.38
C THR A 411 22.99 25.72 0.55
N LEU A 412 23.53 25.72 1.77
CA LEU A 412 24.88 26.21 2.04
C LEU A 412 25.94 25.43 1.24
N ALA A 413 25.82 24.10 1.20
CA ALA A 413 26.70 23.23 0.45
C ALA A 413 26.69 23.54 -1.06
N GLU A 414 25.51 23.67 -1.67
CA GLU A 414 25.35 24.04 -3.07
C GLU A 414 25.93 25.42 -3.38
N CYS A 415 25.75 26.41 -2.49
CA CYS A 415 26.32 27.74 -2.69
C CYS A 415 27.85 27.69 -2.71
N ARG A 416 28.47 26.98 -1.75
CA ARG A 416 29.93 26.78 -1.69
C ARG A 416 30.46 26.06 -2.93
N LEU A 417 29.74 25.03 -3.38
CA LEU A 417 30.06 24.29 -4.60
C LEU A 417 30.10 25.22 -5.83
N ILE A 418 29.08 26.07 -6.01
CA ILE A 418 29.00 27.04 -7.11
C ILE A 418 30.11 28.10 -7.02
N GLU A 419 30.47 28.53 -5.81
CA GLU A 419 31.58 29.47 -5.59
C GLU A 419 32.95 28.85 -5.94
N GLY A 420 33.08 27.51 -5.83
CA GLY A 420 34.27 26.73 -6.14
C GLY A 420 34.96 26.10 -4.91
N ASP A 421 34.33 26.15 -3.73
CA ASP A 421 34.80 25.53 -2.49
C ASP A 421 34.30 24.08 -2.39
N LEU A 422 34.98 23.16 -3.08
CA LEU A 422 34.63 21.73 -3.09
C LEU A 422 34.69 21.09 -1.70
N GLY A 423 35.74 21.40 -0.93
CA GLY A 423 35.94 20.82 0.40
C GLY A 423 34.87 21.27 1.40
N GLY A 424 34.58 22.57 1.44
CA GLY A 424 33.51 23.09 2.29
C GLY A 424 32.13 22.65 1.84
N ALA A 425 31.89 22.50 0.52
CA ALA A 425 30.65 21.94 0.01
C ALA A 425 30.44 20.49 0.46
N ALA A 426 31.46 19.63 0.32
CA ALA A 426 31.38 18.23 0.74
C ALA A 426 31.08 18.11 2.26
N ALA A 427 31.76 18.90 3.09
CA ALA A 427 31.50 18.92 4.54
C ALA A 427 30.06 19.34 4.86
N CYS A 428 29.52 20.34 4.15
CA CYS A 428 28.14 20.79 4.36
C CYS A 428 27.11 19.76 3.87
N PHE A 429 27.36 19.04 2.76
CA PHE A 429 26.49 17.95 2.32
C PHE A 429 26.50 16.78 3.31
N ALA A 430 27.66 16.39 3.83
CA ALA A 430 27.77 15.36 4.87
C ALA A 430 26.99 15.75 6.14
N ALA A 431 27.06 17.03 6.55
CA ALA A 431 26.27 17.57 7.65
C ALA A 431 24.76 17.61 7.35
N ALA A 432 24.37 17.83 6.09
CA ALA A 432 22.98 17.76 5.67
C ALA A 432 22.44 16.33 5.75
N VAL A 433 23.18 15.34 5.25
CA VAL A 433 22.81 13.91 5.32
C VAL A 433 22.72 13.41 6.76
N SER A 434 23.48 14.02 7.68
CA SER A 434 23.47 13.69 9.11
C SER A 434 22.42 14.48 9.92
N ALA A 435 21.61 15.33 9.27
CA ALA A 435 20.57 16.10 9.96
C ALA A 435 19.43 15.21 10.48
N ALA A 436 18.78 15.62 11.58
CA ALA A 436 17.67 14.87 12.19
C ALA A 436 16.50 14.62 11.22
N ASP A 437 16.27 15.56 10.30
CA ASP A 437 15.21 15.50 9.30
C ASP A 437 15.66 14.96 7.94
N ALA A 438 16.90 14.45 7.84
CA ALA A 438 17.41 13.85 6.62
C ALA A 438 16.53 12.65 6.21
N ALA A 439 16.22 12.57 4.92
CA ALA A 439 15.38 11.51 4.39
C ALA A 439 15.79 11.17 2.96
N PRO A 440 15.61 9.91 2.51
CA PRO A 440 16.06 9.50 1.17
C PRO A 440 15.50 10.38 0.04
N GLY A 441 14.22 10.76 0.09
CA GLY A 441 13.64 11.66 -0.93
C GLY A 441 14.24 13.08 -0.95
N LYS A 442 14.76 13.58 0.18
CA LYS A 442 15.48 14.86 0.23
C LYS A 442 16.87 14.71 -0.39
N ILE A 443 17.61 13.67 0.03
CA ILE A 443 18.94 13.31 -0.50
C ILE A 443 18.90 13.06 -2.00
N ALA A 444 17.88 12.34 -2.48
CA ALA A 444 17.61 12.13 -3.90
C ALA A 444 17.49 13.44 -4.70
N THR A 445 16.85 14.45 -4.12
CA THR A 445 16.68 15.76 -4.77
C THR A 445 18.03 16.46 -4.92
N THR A 446 18.83 16.47 -3.86
CA THR A 446 20.19 17.02 -3.85
C THR A 446 21.09 16.28 -4.84
N ARG A 447 21.12 14.94 -4.81
CA ARG A 447 21.91 14.12 -5.74
C ARG A 447 21.54 14.36 -7.20
N LYS A 448 20.24 14.43 -7.55
CA LYS A 448 19.78 14.75 -8.92
C LYS A 448 20.26 16.13 -9.38
N GLN A 449 20.31 17.11 -8.48
CA GLN A 449 20.82 18.46 -8.76
C GLN A 449 22.34 18.46 -8.98
N LEU A 450 23.08 17.78 -8.11
CA LEU A 450 24.54 17.62 -8.24
C LEU A 450 24.93 16.91 -9.54
N LYS A 451 24.21 15.85 -9.91
CA LYS A 451 24.42 15.16 -11.20
C LYS A 451 24.27 16.11 -12.39
N ARG A 452 23.32 17.05 -12.36
CA ARG A 452 23.19 18.08 -13.41
C ARG A 452 24.30 19.11 -13.37
N LEU A 453 24.74 19.51 -12.18
CA LEU A 453 25.85 20.45 -12.01
C LEU A 453 27.20 19.88 -12.45
N SER A 454 27.40 18.56 -12.35
CA SER A 454 28.64 17.86 -12.78
C SER A 454 29.01 18.11 -14.24
N ALA A 455 28.05 18.46 -15.10
CA ALA A 455 28.30 18.83 -16.48
C ALA A 455 29.07 20.16 -16.64
N THR A 456 29.08 21.00 -15.60
CA THR A 456 29.65 22.37 -15.63
C THR A 456 30.61 22.67 -14.48
N LEU A 457 30.54 21.90 -13.39
CA LEU A 457 31.38 22.04 -12.21
C LEU A 457 32.34 20.85 -12.09
N PRO A 458 33.51 21.00 -11.44
CA PRO A 458 34.55 19.97 -11.36
C PRO A 458 34.22 18.91 -10.29
N ILE A 459 33.09 18.22 -10.45
CA ILE A 459 32.65 17.09 -9.61
C ILE A 459 32.24 15.92 -10.50
N ASP A 460 32.41 14.69 -10.04
CA ASP A 460 32.01 13.46 -10.72
C ASP A 460 31.06 12.63 -9.83
N GLU A 461 30.68 11.44 -10.31
CA GLU A 461 29.72 10.58 -9.59
C GLU A 461 30.31 10.06 -8.27
N GLU A 462 31.61 9.77 -8.22
CA GLU A 462 32.31 9.35 -6.99
C GLU A 462 32.28 10.46 -5.93
N TRP A 463 32.55 11.72 -6.32
CA TRP A 463 32.44 12.85 -5.41
C TRP A 463 31.01 13.03 -4.86
N ILE A 464 29.98 12.82 -5.69
CA ILE A 464 28.58 12.93 -5.27
C ILE A 464 28.21 11.83 -4.27
N ASP A 465 28.69 10.61 -4.50
CA ASP A 465 28.48 9.47 -3.61
C ASP A 465 29.16 9.68 -2.25
N ASP A 466 30.35 10.27 -2.22
CA ASP A 466 31.06 10.61 -0.98
C ASP A 466 30.43 11.80 -0.24
N ALA A 467 30.05 12.86 -0.95
CA ALA A 467 29.53 14.09 -0.34
C ALA A 467 28.08 13.92 0.15
N ALA A 468 27.26 13.18 -0.59
CA ALA A 468 25.85 12.94 -0.28
C ALA A 468 25.53 11.43 -0.39
N PRO A 469 26.06 10.62 0.54
CA PRO A 469 25.89 9.16 0.50
C PRO A 469 24.43 8.78 0.68
N GLN A 470 24.04 7.68 0.04
CA GLN A 470 22.69 7.15 0.13
C GLN A 470 22.69 5.63 0.00
N GLY A 471 21.91 4.96 0.85
CA GLY A 471 21.76 3.51 0.76
C GLY A 471 21.03 3.07 -0.52
N ALA A 472 21.16 1.79 -0.82
CA ALA A 472 20.51 1.16 -1.97
C ALA A 472 19.04 0.81 -1.68
N VAL A 473 18.27 0.57 -2.75
CA VAL A 473 17.00 -0.16 -2.65
C VAL A 473 17.27 -1.63 -2.90
N LEU A 474 16.95 -2.46 -1.92
CA LEU A 474 17.19 -3.90 -1.97
C LEU A 474 16.01 -4.61 -2.64
N PHE A 475 16.29 -5.51 -3.58
CA PHE A 475 15.39 -6.60 -3.93
C PHE A 475 15.91 -7.89 -3.29
N PHE A 476 15.05 -8.69 -2.65
CA PHE A 476 15.45 -9.98 -2.09
C PHE A 476 14.56 -11.13 -2.54
N CYS A 477 15.17 -12.31 -2.70
CA CYS A 477 14.47 -13.54 -3.03
C CYS A 477 15.25 -14.77 -2.55
N GLY A 478 14.54 -15.78 -2.07
CA GLY A 478 15.14 -17.02 -1.61
C GLY A 478 14.24 -18.25 -1.77
N PRO A 479 14.78 -19.45 -1.48
CA PRO A 479 14.04 -20.69 -1.61
C PRO A 479 13.08 -20.89 -0.43
N LEU A 480 12.06 -21.72 -0.68
CA LEU A 480 11.20 -22.27 0.37
C LEU A 480 11.99 -23.24 1.27
N ALA A 481 11.80 -23.15 2.58
CA ALA A 481 12.31 -24.08 3.59
C ALA A 481 11.15 -24.78 4.32
N THR A 482 11.33 -26.06 4.65
CA THR A 482 10.30 -26.90 5.30
C THR A 482 10.37 -26.93 6.82
N ALA A 483 11.47 -26.47 7.41
CA ALA A 483 11.69 -26.33 8.85
C ALA A 483 12.70 -25.22 9.09
N ASP A 484 12.66 -24.58 10.27
CA ASP A 484 13.81 -23.83 10.77
C ASP A 484 14.90 -24.86 11.12
N ASP A 485 15.80 -25.11 10.19
CA ASP A 485 17.04 -25.80 10.50
C ASP A 485 18.05 -24.73 10.93
N ASP A 486 18.50 -24.81 12.18
CA ASP A 486 19.44 -23.85 12.79
C ASP A 486 20.70 -23.66 11.92
N GLY A 487 21.10 -24.64 11.10
CA GLY A 487 22.29 -24.53 10.26
C GLY A 487 22.21 -23.46 9.14
N PRO A 488 21.45 -23.70 8.06
CA PRO A 488 21.34 -22.76 6.93
C PRO A 488 20.73 -21.41 7.32
N SER A 489 19.76 -21.39 8.23
CA SER A 489 19.11 -20.15 8.69
C SER A 489 20.09 -19.22 9.40
N GLU A 490 20.89 -19.72 10.34
CA GLU A 490 21.87 -18.88 11.07
C GLU A 490 23.02 -18.41 10.17
N ARG A 491 23.46 -19.26 9.21
CA ARG A 491 24.45 -18.83 8.21
C ARG A 491 23.90 -17.74 7.29
N LEU A 492 22.63 -17.84 6.88
CA LEU A 492 21.98 -16.78 6.10
C LEU A 492 21.93 -15.48 6.89
N LYS A 493 21.42 -15.51 8.14
CA LYS A 493 21.38 -14.32 9.01
C LYS A 493 22.75 -13.66 9.13
N LYS A 494 23.79 -14.45 9.42
CA LYS A 494 25.17 -13.93 9.53
C LYS A 494 25.69 -13.32 8.23
N LYS A 495 25.49 -14.00 7.09
CA LYS A 495 25.92 -13.47 5.77
C LYS A 495 25.14 -12.20 5.40
N PHE A 496 23.84 -12.18 5.69
CA PHE A 496 22.98 -11.05 5.37
C PHE A 496 23.25 -9.83 6.26
N SER A 497 23.48 -10.04 7.56
CA SER A 497 23.94 -8.98 8.46
C SER A 497 25.28 -8.39 7.99
N ALA A 498 26.26 -9.23 7.64
CA ALA A 498 27.53 -8.75 7.08
C ALA A 498 27.38 -8.00 5.75
N PHE A 499 26.39 -8.38 4.93
CA PHE A 499 26.04 -7.64 3.72
C PHE A 499 25.45 -6.26 4.05
N LEU A 500 24.50 -6.18 5.00
CA LEU A 500 23.89 -4.90 5.40
C LEU A 500 24.92 -3.94 6.01
N ASP A 501 25.90 -4.45 6.76
CA ASP A 501 26.98 -3.63 7.32
C ASP A 501 27.84 -2.97 6.23
N GLN A 502 28.02 -3.64 5.09
CA GLN A 502 28.81 -3.15 3.96
C GLN A 502 27.97 -2.35 2.95
N GLN A 503 26.69 -2.66 2.84
CA GLN A 503 25.77 -2.08 1.88
C GLN A 503 24.53 -1.54 2.63
N PRO A 504 24.56 -0.27 3.07
CA PRO A 504 23.39 0.37 3.64
C PRO A 504 22.21 0.31 2.67
N CYS A 505 21.03 -0.02 3.18
CA CYS A 505 19.79 -0.07 2.42
C CYS A 505 18.76 0.88 3.02
N ILE A 506 18.06 1.63 2.17
CA ILE A 506 17.04 2.60 2.58
C ILE A 506 15.61 2.09 2.38
N ALA A 507 15.46 0.99 1.65
CA ALA A 507 14.20 0.29 1.42
C ALA A 507 14.51 -1.13 0.93
N ALA A 508 13.59 -2.06 1.16
CA ALA A 508 13.69 -3.42 0.66
C ALA A 508 12.35 -3.90 0.10
N ILE A 509 12.38 -4.57 -1.05
CA ILE A 509 11.22 -5.15 -1.73
C ILE A 509 11.42 -6.65 -1.93
N GLY A 510 10.42 -7.44 -1.55
CA GLY A 510 10.44 -8.88 -1.74
C GLY A 510 9.11 -9.55 -1.39
N ALA A 511 9.05 -10.87 -1.59
CA ALA A 511 7.96 -11.69 -1.11
C ALA A 511 8.24 -12.16 0.33
N LEU A 512 7.40 -13.07 0.86
CA LEU A 512 7.54 -13.62 2.22
C LEU A 512 7.34 -15.14 2.25
N ALA A 513 7.94 -15.87 1.30
CA ALA A 513 7.88 -17.33 1.31
C ALA A 513 8.54 -17.90 2.57
N ALA A 514 8.01 -19.00 3.13
CA ALA A 514 8.62 -19.64 4.30
C ALA A 514 10.06 -20.08 4.00
N GLY A 515 11.02 -19.64 4.81
CA GLY A 515 12.45 -19.83 4.57
C GLY A 515 13.19 -18.51 4.44
N ALA A 516 14.03 -18.40 3.41
CA ALA A 516 14.98 -17.31 3.26
C ALA A 516 14.33 -15.92 3.15
N ASP A 517 13.17 -15.80 2.46
CA ASP A 517 12.48 -14.51 2.31
C ASP A 517 12.07 -13.94 3.68
N ILE A 518 11.43 -14.75 4.53
CA ILE A 518 11.01 -14.32 5.87
C ILE A 518 12.23 -14.01 6.74
N ILE A 519 13.29 -14.83 6.71
CA ILE A 519 14.52 -14.59 7.49
C ILE A 519 15.15 -13.24 7.09
N ILE A 520 15.26 -12.96 5.79
CA ILE A 520 15.78 -11.68 5.29
C ILE A 520 14.87 -10.52 5.73
N ALA A 521 13.55 -10.67 5.58
CA ALA A 521 12.58 -9.66 5.99
C ALA A 521 12.67 -9.31 7.47
N GLU A 522 12.84 -10.29 8.35
CA GLU A 522 13.02 -10.06 9.79
C GLU A 522 14.29 -9.28 10.10
N GLN A 523 15.41 -9.63 9.46
CA GLN A 523 16.68 -8.91 9.63
C GLN A 523 16.59 -7.47 9.12
N LEU A 524 15.84 -7.23 8.04
CA LEU A 524 15.56 -5.88 7.54
C LEU A 524 14.71 -5.08 8.53
N ILE A 525 13.66 -5.68 9.10
CA ILE A 525 12.81 -5.04 10.10
C ILE A 525 13.63 -4.70 11.36
N GLU A 526 14.46 -5.62 11.83
CA GLU A 526 15.34 -5.44 12.99
C GLU A 526 16.36 -4.31 12.75
N ALA A 527 16.90 -4.21 11.53
CA ALA A 527 17.79 -3.13 11.11
C ALA A 527 17.07 -1.79 10.84
N GLY A 528 15.74 -1.71 10.99
CA GLY A 528 14.95 -0.51 10.73
C GLY A 528 14.81 -0.16 9.25
N VAL A 529 15.15 -1.08 8.33
CA VAL A 529 15.01 -0.87 6.89
C VAL A 529 13.53 -1.00 6.49
N PRO A 530 12.92 0.01 5.86
CA PRO A 530 11.55 -0.06 5.36
C PRO A 530 11.29 -1.27 4.46
N LEU A 531 10.48 -2.21 4.94
CA LEU A 531 10.08 -3.39 4.19
C LEU A 531 8.82 -3.12 3.35
N HIS A 532 8.89 -3.39 2.05
CA HIS A 532 7.79 -3.32 1.09
C HIS A 532 7.51 -4.72 0.54
N VAL A 533 6.33 -5.25 0.81
CA VAL A 533 5.98 -6.62 0.44
C VAL A 533 5.24 -6.62 -0.89
N TYR A 534 5.72 -7.40 -1.85
CA TYR A 534 4.99 -7.70 -3.08
C TYR A 534 4.79 -9.22 -3.21
N LEU A 535 3.54 -9.67 -3.09
CA LEU A 535 3.19 -11.09 -3.15
C LEU A 535 2.73 -11.48 -4.56
N PRO A 536 3.15 -12.64 -5.08
CA PRO A 536 2.62 -13.17 -6.35
C PRO A 536 1.13 -13.54 -6.32
N LEU A 537 0.56 -13.69 -5.13
CA LEU A 537 -0.82 -14.11 -4.88
C LEU A 537 -1.43 -13.26 -3.76
N ALA A 538 -2.75 -13.33 -3.59
CA ALA A 538 -3.40 -12.66 -2.47
C ALA A 538 -2.80 -13.13 -1.12
N PRO A 539 -2.68 -12.25 -0.11
CA PRO A 539 -1.99 -12.56 1.15
C PRO A 539 -2.45 -13.84 1.87
N THR A 540 -3.74 -14.14 1.87
CA THR A 540 -4.30 -15.37 2.46
C THR A 540 -3.96 -16.60 1.63
N GLU A 541 -4.09 -16.52 0.31
CA GLU A 541 -3.74 -17.60 -0.61
C GLU A 541 -2.22 -17.87 -0.59
N PHE A 542 -1.41 -16.81 -0.55
CA PHE A 542 0.05 -16.93 -0.42
C PHE A 542 0.44 -17.59 0.90
N LEU A 543 -0.18 -17.19 2.02
CA LEU A 543 0.02 -17.85 3.32
C LEU A 543 -0.31 -19.35 3.23
N GLU A 544 -1.44 -19.73 2.64
CA GLU A 544 -1.85 -21.13 2.51
C GLU A 544 -0.93 -21.96 1.61
N LYS A 545 -0.38 -21.37 0.54
CA LYS A 545 0.42 -22.10 -0.46
C LYS A 545 1.92 -22.08 -0.18
N SER A 546 2.44 -20.99 0.36
CA SER A 546 3.89 -20.71 0.44
C SER A 546 4.42 -20.59 1.86
N VAL A 547 3.56 -20.61 2.88
CA VAL A 547 3.99 -20.41 4.28
C VAL A 547 3.47 -21.50 5.20
N ALA A 548 2.14 -21.64 5.33
CA ALA A 548 1.49 -22.58 6.24
C ALA A 548 1.95 -24.05 6.08
N PRO A 549 2.29 -24.56 4.86
CA PRO A 549 2.82 -25.91 4.73
C PRO A 549 4.14 -26.18 5.47
N ALA A 550 4.91 -25.14 5.81
CA ALA A 550 6.15 -25.25 6.56
C ALA A 550 5.95 -25.31 8.09
N GLY A 551 4.73 -25.07 8.59
CA GLY A 551 4.39 -25.17 10.02
C GLY A 551 3.86 -23.86 10.62
N LYS A 552 3.40 -23.95 11.88
CA LYS A 552 2.77 -22.83 12.59
C LYS A 552 3.75 -21.66 12.83
N ASP A 553 5.00 -21.96 13.16
CA ASP A 553 6.00 -20.94 13.49
C ASP A 553 6.24 -19.99 12.28
N TRP A 554 6.29 -20.53 11.06
CA TRP A 554 6.40 -19.74 9.83
C TRP A 554 5.16 -18.87 9.56
N ARG A 555 3.96 -19.35 9.91
CA ARG A 555 2.74 -18.56 9.80
C ARG A 555 2.80 -17.33 10.71
N ASP A 556 3.22 -17.51 11.95
CA ASP A 556 3.28 -16.42 12.93
C ASP A 556 4.35 -15.39 12.52
N ARG A 557 5.51 -15.84 12.00
CA ARG A 557 6.56 -14.98 11.44
C ARG A 557 6.10 -14.21 10.19
N TYR A 558 5.40 -14.86 9.26
CA TYR A 558 4.81 -14.20 8.09
C TYR A 558 3.85 -13.08 8.51
N ILE A 559 2.97 -13.35 9.48
CA ILE A 559 2.02 -12.36 9.99
C ILE A 559 2.77 -11.17 10.59
N ALA A 560 3.80 -11.41 11.41
CA ALA A 560 4.62 -10.35 11.99
C ALA A 560 5.29 -9.47 10.90
N CYS A 561 5.86 -10.09 9.86
CA CYS A 561 6.44 -9.35 8.73
C CYS A 561 5.40 -8.53 7.96
N ILE A 562 4.20 -9.09 7.73
CA ILE A 562 3.09 -8.38 7.08
C ILE A 562 2.67 -7.16 7.90
N GLU A 563 2.51 -7.29 9.22
CA GLU A 563 2.11 -6.18 10.10
C GLU A 563 3.17 -5.06 10.12
N ALA A 564 4.45 -5.44 10.16
CA ALA A 564 5.59 -4.53 10.17
C ALA A 564 5.84 -3.83 8.80
N ALA A 565 5.46 -4.47 7.69
CA ALA A 565 5.70 -3.94 6.34
C ALA A 565 5.09 -2.55 6.12
N LYS A 566 5.80 -1.66 5.44
CA LYS A 566 5.33 -0.32 5.07
C LYS A 566 4.26 -0.37 3.99
N THR A 567 4.42 -1.24 3.00
CA THR A 567 3.43 -1.49 1.94
C THR A 567 3.26 -2.98 1.73
N ILE A 568 2.04 -3.39 1.36
CA ILE A 568 1.71 -4.78 1.04
C ILE A 568 0.87 -4.75 -0.24
N GLU A 569 1.42 -5.30 -1.31
CA GLU A 569 0.79 -5.34 -2.62
C GLU A 569 0.91 -6.75 -3.20
N TRP A 570 0.07 -7.09 -4.18
CA TRP A 570 0.13 -8.39 -4.82
C TRP A 570 -0.41 -8.38 -6.25
N SER A 571 -0.02 -9.40 -7.02
CA SER A 571 -0.58 -9.62 -8.35
C SER A 571 -2.04 -10.05 -8.25
N ARG A 572 -2.95 -9.21 -8.77
CA ARG A 572 -4.38 -9.51 -8.77
C ARG A 572 -4.70 -10.53 -9.86
N ARG A 573 -5.69 -11.41 -9.59
CA ARG A 573 -6.29 -12.35 -10.57
C ARG A 573 -5.36 -13.42 -11.14
N LEU A 574 -4.17 -13.61 -10.56
CA LEU A 574 -3.31 -14.73 -10.90
C LEU A 574 -3.72 -15.99 -10.15
N VAL A 575 -3.61 -17.14 -10.82
CA VAL A 575 -3.81 -18.45 -10.19
C VAL A 575 -2.49 -19.01 -9.68
N PRO A 576 -2.47 -19.71 -8.53
CA PRO A 576 -1.24 -20.31 -7.99
C PRO A 576 -0.55 -21.21 -9.01
N SER A 577 0.60 -20.78 -9.49
CA SER A 577 1.37 -21.47 -10.52
C SER A 577 2.79 -20.92 -10.54
N ARG A 578 3.76 -21.72 -11.02
CA ARG A 578 5.14 -21.25 -11.17
C ARG A 578 5.24 -19.97 -12.01
N ALA A 579 4.41 -19.85 -13.05
CA ALA A 579 4.32 -18.64 -13.86
C ALA A 579 3.89 -17.41 -13.05
N ALA A 580 2.93 -17.55 -12.13
CA ALA A 580 2.51 -16.46 -11.25
C ALA A 580 3.64 -16.02 -10.31
N TYR A 581 4.38 -16.96 -9.70
CA TYR A 581 5.54 -16.62 -8.86
C TYR A 581 6.66 -15.92 -9.64
N ARG A 582 6.94 -16.38 -10.87
CA ARG A 582 7.90 -15.72 -11.77
C ARG A 582 7.48 -14.30 -12.11
N LEU A 583 6.22 -14.12 -12.53
CA LEU A 583 5.69 -12.80 -12.86
C LEU A 583 5.71 -11.86 -11.64
N GLY A 584 5.30 -12.36 -10.47
CA GLY A 584 5.31 -11.58 -9.24
C GLY A 584 6.72 -11.12 -8.85
N ALA A 585 7.72 -11.99 -8.99
CA ALA A 585 9.12 -11.62 -8.77
C ALA A 585 9.62 -10.57 -9.77
N GLN A 586 9.30 -10.69 -11.07
CA GLN A 586 9.66 -9.68 -12.08
C GLN A 586 9.04 -8.31 -11.78
N ILE A 587 7.77 -8.29 -11.37
CA ILE A 587 7.10 -7.05 -10.97
C ILE A 587 7.78 -6.42 -9.74
N ALA A 588 8.11 -7.23 -8.73
CA ALA A 588 8.81 -6.79 -7.54
C ALA A 588 10.22 -6.24 -7.85
N MET A 589 10.97 -6.89 -8.74
CA MET A 589 12.27 -6.39 -9.22
C MET A 589 12.13 -5.02 -9.89
N GLY A 590 11.18 -4.87 -10.80
CA GLY A 590 10.97 -3.60 -11.49
C GLY A 590 10.53 -2.49 -10.56
N ARG A 591 9.76 -2.80 -9.52
CA ARG A 591 9.42 -1.86 -8.45
C ARG A 591 10.66 -1.41 -7.67
N ALA A 592 11.56 -2.32 -7.32
CA ALA A 592 12.82 -1.96 -6.64
C ALA A 592 13.70 -1.05 -7.51
N ILE A 593 13.77 -1.35 -8.80
CA ILE A 593 14.49 -0.53 -9.79
C ILE A 593 13.89 0.88 -9.86
N ARG A 594 12.57 0.99 -10.04
CA ARG A 594 11.91 2.30 -10.14
C ARG A 594 12.02 3.10 -8.84
N GLN A 595 11.88 2.47 -7.68
CA GLN A 595 12.04 3.15 -6.40
C GLN A 595 13.49 3.66 -6.22
N ALA A 596 14.49 2.90 -6.68
CA ALA A 596 15.88 3.37 -6.68
C ALA A 596 16.08 4.59 -7.60
N ASP A 597 15.52 4.56 -8.81
CA ASP A 597 15.59 5.67 -9.77
C ASP A 597 14.90 6.95 -9.23
N ASP A 598 13.73 6.78 -8.60
CA ASP A 598 13.00 7.86 -7.92
C ASP A 598 13.82 8.47 -6.78
N LEU A 599 14.58 7.64 -6.07
CA LEU A 599 15.45 8.01 -4.96
C LEU A 599 16.88 8.36 -5.41
N ALA A 600 17.22 8.38 -6.71
CA ALA A 600 18.58 8.68 -7.20
C ALA A 600 19.68 7.80 -6.57
N THR A 601 19.37 6.52 -6.36
CA THR A 601 20.28 5.50 -5.85
C THR A 601 20.27 4.28 -6.77
N GLU A 602 21.03 3.26 -6.41
CA GLU A 602 21.03 1.98 -7.12
C GLU A 602 20.06 0.97 -6.50
N ALA A 603 19.61 0.04 -7.33
CA ALA A 603 18.91 -1.16 -6.88
C ALA A 603 19.91 -2.32 -6.79
N VAL A 604 19.94 -3.02 -5.66
CA VAL A 604 20.81 -4.18 -5.41
C VAL A 604 19.96 -5.43 -5.16
N GLY A 605 20.38 -6.58 -5.69
CA GLY A 605 19.65 -7.85 -5.50
C GLY A 605 20.35 -8.79 -4.52
N VAL A 606 19.65 -9.33 -3.53
CA VAL A 606 20.14 -10.41 -2.66
C VAL A 606 19.36 -11.70 -2.95
N PHE A 607 20.09 -12.73 -3.32
CA PHE A 607 19.52 -14.01 -3.71
C PHE A 607 20.04 -15.14 -2.83
N ALA A 608 19.19 -15.66 -1.96
CA ALA A 608 19.46 -16.94 -1.34
C ALA A 608 19.16 -18.05 -2.36
N VAL A 609 20.08 -19.02 -2.49
CA VAL A 609 19.96 -20.08 -3.49
C VAL A 609 20.35 -21.43 -2.89
N GLN A 610 19.60 -22.47 -3.26
CA GLN A 610 19.94 -23.84 -2.89
C GLN A 610 21.08 -24.36 -3.78
N ARG A 611 22.10 -24.94 -3.15
CA ARG A 611 23.25 -25.54 -3.85
C ARG A 611 22.83 -26.62 -4.83
N GLY A 612 23.45 -26.63 -6.01
CA GLY A 612 23.25 -27.65 -7.03
C GLY A 612 21.90 -27.61 -7.79
N ARG A 613 21.02 -26.63 -7.52
CA ARG A 613 19.78 -26.43 -8.27
C ARG A 613 19.98 -25.54 -9.50
N SER A 614 19.39 -25.96 -10.63
CA SER A 614 19.32 -25.16 -11.85
C SER A 614 18.21 -24.10 -11.79
N ALA A 615 18.22 -23.09 -12.68
CA ALA A 615 17.10 -22.16 -12.86
C ALA A 615 15.80 -22.89 -13.29
N ALA A 616 15.93 -24.02 -13.99
CA ALA A 616 14.78 -24.86 -14.34
C ALA A 616 14.14 -25.50 -13.11
N ASP A 617 14.82 -25.60 -11.97
CA ASP A 617 14.31 -26.25 -10.76
C ASP A 617 14.20 -25.31 -9.54
N SER A 618 14.61 -24.04 -9.69
CA SER A 618 14.63 -23.06 -8.61
C SER A 618 14.24 -21.66 -9.10
N ILE A 619 13.15 -21.13 -8.55
CA ILE A 619 12.69 -19.75 -8.81
C ILE A 619 13.72 -18.73 -8.34
N SER A 620 14.37 -18.93 -7.18
CA SER A 620 15.36 -17.98 -6.69
C SER A 620 16.62 -17.93 -7.55
N ARG A 621 17.02 -19.07 -8.15
CA ARG A 621 18.12 -19.11 -9.13
C ARG A 621 17.75 -18.39 -10.43
N GLU A 622 16.57 -18.68 -10.96
CA GLU A 622 16.04 -18.01 -12.16
C GLU A 622 15.94 -16.50 -11.97
N ASN A 623 15.46 -16.05 -10.81
CA ASN A 623 15.40 -14.64 -10.46
C ASN A 623 16.79 -13.98 -10.37
N ALA A 624 17.78 -14.70 -9.84
CA ALA A 624 19.16 -14.21 -9.80
C ALA A 624 19.75 -14.04 -11.21
N ASP A 625 19.45 -14.97 -12.13
CA ASP A 625 19.89 -14.90 -13.52
C ASP A 625 19.24 -13.73 -14.26
N ILE A 626 17.93 -13.50 -14.06
CA ILE A 626 17.21 -12.33 -14.59
C ILE A 626 17.87 -11.04 -14.11
N TRP A 627 18.12 -10.91 -12.80
CA TRP A 627 18.72 -9.70 -12.23
C TRP A 627 20.13 -9.43 -12.76
N ARG A 628 20.96 -10.47 -12.90
CA ARG A 628 22.29 -10.37 -13.51
C ARG A 628 22.24 -9.93 -14.97
N ALA A 629 21.26 -10.41 -15.73
CA ALA A 629 21.06 -10.00 -17.12
C ALA A 629 20.72 -8.51 -17.26
N LEU A 630 20.18 -7.88 -16.20
CA LEU A 630 19.98 -6.42 -16.14
C LEU A 630 21.28 -5.63 -15.87
N GLY A 631 22.42 -6.31 -15.67
CA GLY A 631 23.71 -5.67 -15.38
C GLY A 631 23.79 -5.02 -14.00
N ARG A 632 22.90 -5.40 -13.07
CA ARG A 632 22.79 -4.81 -11.73
C ARG A 632 23.58 -5.60 -10.70
N ARG A 633 24.06 -4.89 -9.65
CA ARG A 633 24.79 -5.50 -8.53
C ARG A 633 23.91 -6.53 -7.83
N CYS A 634 24.49 -7.69 -7.50
CA CYS A 634 23.80 -8.68 -6.70
C CYS A 634 24.76 -9.46 -5.80
N GLU A 635 24.22 -9.93 -4.68
CA GLU A 635 24.87 -10.85 -3.75
C GLU A 635 24.14 -12.19 -3.81
N ILE A 636 24.88 -13.28 -4.07
CA ILE A 636 24.31 -14.63 -4.12
C ILE A 636 24.78 -15.43 -2.91
N MET A 637 23.83 -15.76 -2.04
CA MET A 637 24.06 -16.51 -0.81
C MET A 637 23.68 -17.98 -1.03
N GLU A 638 24.65 -18.77 -1.46
CA GLU A 638 24.46 -20.20 -1.71
C GLU A 638 24.61 -21.05 -0.45
N ASP A 639 23.64 -21.94 -0.19
CA ASP A 639 23.64 -22.85 0.95
C ASP A 639 22.84 -24.15 0.68
N ASP A 640 22.93 -25.12 1.59
CA ASP A 640 22.28 -26.43 1.53
C ASP A 640 20.87 -26.38 2.15
N TRP A 641 19.98 -25.60 1.54
CA TRP A 641 18.59 -25.48 1.99
C TRP A 641 17.85 -26.83 1.94
N PRO A 642 17.04 -27.20 2.95
CA PRO A 642 16.23 -28.40 2.90
C PRO A 642 15.23 -28.33 1.74
N ALA A 643 15.14 -29.40 0.95
CA ALA A 643 14.25 -29.42 -0.20
C ALA A 643 12.78 -29.29 0.25
N ALA A 644 12.11 -28.24 -0.23
CA ALA A 644 10.70 -28.04 0.07
C ALA A 644 9.82 -29.21 -0.41
N ILE A 645 8.84 -29.62 0.40
CA ILE A 645 7.77 -30.52 -0.05
C ILE A 645 6.87 -29.72 -0.99
N SER A 646 7.23 -29.68 -2.28
CA SER A 646 6.33 -29.19 -3.32
C SER A 646 5.20 -30.21 -3.51
N LYS A 647 4.11 -30.07 -2.74
CA LYS A 647 2.81 -30.60 -3.15
C LYS A 647 2.06 -29.50 -3.90
N GLY A 648 2.46 -29.26 -5.15
CA GLY A 648 1.60 -28.61 -6.14
C GLY A 648 1.96 -27.18 -6.51
N ALA A 649 2.90 -27.05 -7.44
CA ALA A 649 2.58 -26.39 -8.71
C ALA A 649 3.08 -27.33 -9.80
N ALA A 650 2.18 -28.04 -10.47
CA ALA A 650 2.57 -28.86 -11.61
C ALA A 650 3.39 -27.99 -12.58
N ASN A 651 4.40 -28.58 -13.23
CA ASN A 651 5.08 -28.03 -14.40
C ASN A 651 4.08 -27.96 -15.58
N GLY A 652 3.00 -27.19 -15.43
CA GLY A 652 2.05 -26.92 -16.50
C GLY A 652 2.65 -25.95 -17.52
N ALA A 653 2.10 -25.96 -18.73
CA ALA A 653 2.48 -25.08 -19.84
C ALA A 653 2.15 -23.57 -19.61
N LEU A 654 1.83 -23.17 -18.37
CA LEU A 654 1.60 -21.77 -18.02
C LEU A 654 2.91 -20.97 -18.10
N ALA A 655 2.87 -19.82 -18.77
CA ALA A 655 3.95 -18.85 -18.83
C ALA A 655 3.42 -17.42 -18.69
N PRO A 656 4.23 -16.46 -18.21
CA PRO A 656 3.88 -15.06 -18.24
C PRO A 656 3.89 -14.54 -19.69
N TYR A 657 2.91 -13.68 -20.01
CA TYR A 657 2.82 -12.99 -21.28
C TYR A 657 2.43 -11.52 -21.06
N ALA A 658 3.01 -10.64 -21.87
CA ALA A 658 2.55 -9.27 -22.02
C ALA A 658 1.29 -9.24 -22.90
N ALA A 659 0.39 -8.31 -22.63
CA ALA A 659 -0.88 -8.17 -23.34
C ALA A 659 -1.06 -6.76 -23.90
N LEU A 660 -1.60 -6.68 -25.11
CA LEU A 660 -2.30 -5.50 -25.62
C LEU A 660 -3.81 -5.80 -25.63
N VAL A 661 -4.56 -5.04 -24.85
CA VAL A 661 -6.03 -5.08 -24.75
C VAL A 661 -6.60 -3.88 -25.50
N ILE A 662 -7.50 -4.15 -26.44
CA ILE A 662 -8.12 -3.14 -27.30
C ILE A 662 -9.63 -3.17 -27.11
N GLU A 663 -10.21 -2.01 -26.79
CA GLU A 663 -11.66 -1.77 -26.84
C GLU A 663 -11.96 -0.76 -27.95
N GLY A 664 -12.70 -1.17 -28.97
CA GLY A 664 -13.07 -0.29 -30.08
C GLY A 664 -13.01 -0.96 -31.45
N ASP A 665 -12.85 -0.13 -32.49
CA ASP A 665 -12.77 -0.57 -33.87
C ASP A 665 -11.39 -1.18 -34.16
N LEU A 666 -11.36 -2.45 -34.54
CA LEU A 666 -10.14 -3.16 -34.94
C LEU A 666 -9.78 -2.96 -36.43
N GLY A 667 -10.65 -2.29 -37.20
CA GLY A 667 -10.51 -2.17 -38.64
C GLY A 667 -10.80 -3.49 -39.37
N HIS A 668 -10.18 -3.68 -40.54
CA HIS A 668 -10.39 -4.88 -41.37
C HIS A 668 -9.60 -6.08 -40.82
N GLY A 669 -10.21 -6.79 -39.84
CA GLY A 669 -10.05 -8.21 -39.45
C GLY A 669 -8.74 -8.99 -39.66
N ASP A 670 -8.44 -9.85 -38.68
CA ASP A 670 -7.47 -10.97 -38.63
C ASP A 670 -5.96 -10.70 -38.81
N LYS A 671 -5.52 -9.49 -39.18
CA LYS A 671 -4.09 -9.11 -39.26
C LYS A 671 -3.64 -8.04 -38.25
N VAL A 672 -4.46 -7.78 -37.24
CA VAL A 672 -4.13 -6.82 -36.18
C VAL A 672 -3.02 -7.43 -35.32
N CYS A 673 -1.86 -6.77 -35.26
CA CYS A 673 -0.65 -7.23 -34.53
C CYS A 673 -0.12 -8.61 -34.99
N PRO A 674 0.48 -8.73 -36.19
CA PRO A 674 0.90 -10.02 -36.75
C PRO A 674 2.01 -10.74 -35.96
N VAL A 675 2.72 -10.02 -35.09
CA VAL A 675 3.76 -10.57 -34.21
C VAL A 675 3.21 -11.15 -32.90
N ALA A 676 1.90 -11.04 -32.65
CA ALA A 676 1.29 -11.61 -31.45
C ALA A 676 1.41 -13.14 -31.44
N ARG A 677 1.75 -13.71 -30.27
CA ARG A 677 1.94 -15.15 -30.10
C ARG A 677 0.64 -15.93 -30.19
N PHE A 678 -0.43 -15.34 -29.68
CA PHE A 678 -1.81 -15.77 -29.79
C PHE A 678 -2.72 -14.57 -29.49
N SER A 679 -4.00 -14.70 -29.82
CA SER A 679 -5.01 -13.70 -29.49
C SER A 679 -6.26 -14.36 -28.90
N THR A 680 -7.05 -13.57 -28.17
CA THR A 680 -8.33 -14.00 -27.62
C THR A 680 -9.28 -12.80 -27.51
N THR A 681 -10.53 -13.05 -27.12
CA THR A 681 -11.53 -12.02 -26.90
C THR A 681 -12.18 -12.17 -25.53
N ASN A 682 -12.63 -11.05 -24.96
CA ASN A 682 -13.40 -11.03 -23.72
C ASN A 682 -14.55 -10.02 -23.83
N GLY A 683 -15.70 -10.50 -24.31
CA GLY A 683 -16.79 -9.65 -24.76
C GLY A 683 -16.39 -8.90 -26.03
N ASP A 684 -16.46 -7.58 -25.98
CA ASP A 684 -16.03 -6.61 -26.99
C ASP A 684 -14.52 -6.28 -26.96
N LEU A 685 -13.76 -6.86 -26.02
CA LEU A 685 -12.31 -6.66 -25.95
C LEU A 685 -11.58 -7.64 -26.87
N ALA A 686 -10.65 -7.12 -27.67
CA ALA A 686 -9.63 -7.94 -28.34
C ALA A 686 -8.33 -7.91 -27.54
N ILE A 687 -7.69 -9.07 -27.40
CA ILE A 687 -6.52 -9.25 -26.55
C ILE A 687 -5.45 -9.98 -27.37
N PHE A 688 -4.26 -9.38 -27.45
CA PHE A 688 -3.09 -9.92 -28.15
C PHE A 688 -1.97 -10.17 -27.14
N ALA A 689 -1.37 -11.35 -27.17
CA ALA A 689 -0.32 -11.75 -26.23
C ALA A 689 1.07 -11.74 -26.88
N PHE A 690 2.08 -11.31 -26.12
CA PHE A 690 3.47 -11.14 -26.57
C PHE A 690 4.45 -11.72 -25.54
N HIS A 691 5.65 -12.08 -25.97
CA HIS A 691 6.65 -12.65 -25.06
C HIS A 691 7.28 -11.61 -24.15
N SER A 692 7.40 -10.37 -24.64
CA SER A 692 8.00 -9.27 -23.88
C SER A 692 7.09 -8.05 -23.82
N ALA A 693 7.27 -7.24 -22.77
CA ALA A 693 6.62 -5.95 -22.64
C ALA A 693 6.99 -5.01 -23.80
N PHE A 694 8.22 -5.11 -24.31
CA PHE A 694 8.68 -4.31 -25.45
C PHE A 694 7.89 -4.62 -26.72
N GLU A 695 7.69 -5.90 -27.06
CA GLU A 695 6.87 -6.31 -28.21
C GLU A 695 5.44 -5.79 -28.11
N ALA A 696 4.82 -5.92 -26.92
CA ALA A 696 3.46 -5.43 -26.68
C ALA A 696 3.35 -3.91 -26.82
N ALA A 697 4.31 -3.16 -26.26
CA ALA A 697 4.34 -1.70 -26.35
C ALA A 697 4.59 -1.22 -27.79
N ALA A 698 5.47 -1.88 -28.53
CA ALA A 698 5.71 -1.58 -29.95
C ALA A 698 4.44 -1.80 -30.79
N ALA A 699 3.76 -2.93 -30.59
CA ALA A 699 2.49 -3.23 -31.26
C ALA A 699 1.39 -2.22 -30.90
N ALA A 700 1.34 -1.79 -29.64
CA ALA A 700 0.39 -0.76 -29.20
C ALA A 700 0.64 0.59 -29.88
N ARG A 701 1.91 1.02 -30.02
CA ARG A 701 2.28 2.26 -30.72
C ARG A 701 1.94 2.20 -32.20
N GLU A 702 2.26 1.09 -32.86
CA GLU A 702 1.89 0.88 -34.26
C GLU A 702 0.37 0.96 -34.45
N PHE A 703 -0.40 0.28 -33.59
CA PHE A 703 -1.86 0.31 -33.66
C PHE A 703 -2.43 1.71 -33.36
N ALA A 704 -1.93 2.40 -32.33
CA ALA A 704 -2.37 3.75 -31.94
C ALA A 704 -2.20 4.77 -33.08
N GLY A 705 -1.15 4.64 -33.89
CA GLY A 705 -0.90 5.48 -35.06
C GLY A 705 -1.86 5.24 -36.24
N SER A 706 -2.68 4.20 -36.21
CA SER A 706 -3.65 3.88 -37.26
C SER A 706 -4.97 4.66 -37.11
N PRO A 707 -5.78 4.82 -38.19
CA PRO A 707 -7.10 5.46 -38.11
C PRO A 707 -8.07 4.80 -37.12
N SER A 708 -7.96 3.48 -36.95
CA SER A 708 -8.75 2.68 -36.00
C SER A 708 -8.20 2.81 -34.57
N GLY A 709 -6.87 2.90 -34.42
CA GLY A 709 -6.22 3.15 -33.13
C GLY A 709 -6.62 4.47 -32.49
N GLY A 710 -6.69 5.55 -33.28
CA GLY A 710 -7.14 6.86 -32.80
C GLY A 710 -8.58 6.89 -32.26
N LYS A 711 -9.37 5.86 -32.53
CA LYS A 711 -10.76 5.70 -32.04
C LYS A 711 -10.91 4.62 -30.97
N SER A 712 -9.83 3.92 -30.65
CA SER A 712 -9.84 2.77 -29.75
C SER A 712 -9.15 3.10 -28.43
N ARG A 713 -9.57 2.43 -27.35
CA ARG A 713 -8.86 2.47 -26.07
C ARG A 713 -7.87 1.31 -26.00
N LEU A 714 -6.66 1.63 -25.56
CA LEU A 714 -5.53 0.70 -25.59
C LEU A 714 -4.97 0.55 -24.18
N TRP A 715 -4.90 -0.69 -23.70
CA TRP A 715 -4.28 -1.02 -22.41
C TRP A 715 -3.20 -2.09 -22.58
N LEU A 716 -2.08 -1.91 -21.89
CA LEU A 716 -1.00 -2.85 -21.73
C LEU A 716 -1.09 -3.51 -20.36
N ASP A 717 -0.90 -4.82 -20.30
CA ASP A 717 -1.04 -5.58 -19.06
C ASP A 717 -0.16 -6.84 -19.04
N MET A 718 -0.05 -7.50 -17.90
CA MET A 718 0.65 -8.77 -17.74
C MET A 718 -0.27 -9.83 -17.18
N GLY A 719 -0.19 -11.03 -17.74
CA GLY A 719 -0.98 -12.17 -17.30
C GLY A 719 -0.25 -13.49 -17.46
N VAL A 720 -0.95 -14.57 -17.15
CA VAL A 720 -0.43 -15.94 -17.32
C VAL A 720 -1.34 -16.72 -18.26
N ALA A 721 -0.75 -17.45 -19.20
CA ALA A 721 -1.49 -18.25 -20.16
C ALA A 721 -0.81 -19.59 -20.41
N ASP A 722 -1.63 -20.58 -20.74
CA ASP A 722 -1.19 -21.82 -21.38
C ASP A 722 -1.63 -21.74 -22.85
N PRO A 723 -0.71 -21.42 -23.78
CA PRO A 723 -1.07 -21.26 -25.19
C PRO A 723 -1.32 -22.60 -25.89
N SER A 724 -1.08 -23.75 -25.23
CA SER A 724 -1.26 -25.07 -25.82
C SER A 724 -2.72 -25.55 -25.81
N SER A 725 -3.62 -24.81 -25.14
CA SER A 725 -5.04 -25.13 -25.10
C SER A 725 -5.93 -23.90 -25.27
N ASP A 726 -7.05 -24.06 -25.99
CA ASP A 726 -8.05 -22.99 -26.16
C ASP A 726 -8.59 -22.49 -24.81
N LYS A 727 -8.69 -23.38 -23.82
CA LYS A 727 -9.09 -23.02 -22.46
C LYS A 727 -8.03 -22.13 -21.80
N GLY A 728 -6.74 -22.43 -21.96
CA GLY A 728 -5.65 -21.63 -21.43
C GLY A 728 -5.56 -20.26 -22.09
N VAL A 729 -5.76 -20.18 -23.41
CA VAL A 729 -5.85 -18.91 -24.15
C VAL A 729 -7.02 -18.06 -23.67
N LYS A 730 -8.21 -18.65 -23.45
CA LYS A 730 -9.37 -17.92 -22.90
C LYS A 730 -9.18 -17.50 -21.43
N ALA A 731 -8.48 -18.32 -20.63
CA ALA A 731 -8.19 -18.00 -19.24
C ALA A 731 -7.20 -16.81 -19.11
N PHE A 732 -6.35 -16.56 -20.11
CA PHE A 732 -5.45 -15.41 -20.13
C PHE A 732 -6.19 -14.10 -19.88
N ALA A 733 -7.31 -13.88 -20.57
CA ALA A 733 -8.12 -12.67 -20.40
C ALA A 733 -8.64 -12.46 -18.98
N GLN A 734 -8.85 -13.54 -18.22
CA GLN A 734 -9.30 -13.48 -16.83
C GLN A 734 -8.16 -13.11 -15.87
N SER A 735 -6.92 -13.34 -16.27
CA SER A 735 -5.72 -12.96 -15.51
C SER A 735 -5.34 -11.48 -15.66
N LEU A 736 -5.84 -10.80 -16.70
CA LEU A 736 -5.53 -9.39 -16.97
C LEU A 736 -6.41 -8.47 -16.12
N VAL A 737 -5.77 -7.56 -15.38
CA VAL A 737 -6.43 -6.56 -14.55
C VAL A 737 -7.23 -5.58 -15.42
N THR A 738 -6.64 -5.09 -16.51
CA THR A 738 -7.25 -4.10 -17.41
C THR A 738 -8.46 -4.67 -18.14
N ALA A 739 -8.42 -5.93 -18.59
CA ALA A 739 -9.57 -6.58 -19.21
C ALA A 739 -10.74 -6.76 -18.23
N ALA A 740 -10.44 -6.97 -16.94
CA ALA A 740 -11.43 -7.10 -15.90
C ALA A 740 -11.97 -5.76 -15.40
N CYS A 741 -11.12 -4.74 -15.28
CA CYS A 741 -11.46 -3.44 -14.72
C CYS A 741 -12.07 -2.49 -15.76
N ARG A 742 -11.77 -2.70 -17.05
CA ARG A 742 -12.18 -1.84 -18.17
C ARG A 742 -12.05 -0.34 -17.83
N PRO A 743 -10.81 0.13 -17.60
CA PRO A 743 -10.57 1.51 -17.18
C PRO A 743 -11.17 2.52 -18.16
N GLN A 744 -11.78 3.60 -17.67
CA GLN A 744 -12.30 4.65 -18.54
C GLN A 744 -11.15 5.55 -18.99
N THR A 745 -10.53 5.19 -20.10
CA THR A 745 -9.43 5.97 -20.70
C THR A 745 -9.87 6.68 -21.99
N PRO A 746 -9.27 7.85 -22.29
CA PRO A 746 -9.38 8.47 -23.60
C PRO A 746 -8.92 7.53 -24.74
N PRO A 747 -9.64 7.49 -25.87
CA PRO A 747 -9.19 6.75 -27.05
C PRO A 747 -7.94 7.39 -27.67
N GLY A 748 -7.16 6.59 -28.42
CA GLY A 748 -5.95 7.04 -29.13
C GLY A 748 -4.70 7.18 -28.25
N ALA A 749 -4.82 6.98 -26.93
CA ALA A 749 -3.71 6.94 -26.01
C ALA A 749 -3.49 5.51 -25.46
N ILE A 750 -2.23 5.20 -25.15
CA ILE A 750 -1.83 3.89 -24.64
C ILE A 750 -1.63 4.00 -23.13
N TYR A 751 -2.29 3.12 -22.38
CA TYR A 751 -2.16 3.06 -20.93
C TYR A 751 -1.60 1.70 -20.53
N ALA A 752 -0.82 1.63 -19.46
CA ALA A 752 -0.27 0.41 -18.90
C ALA A 752 -0.77 0.19 -17.47
N SER A 753 -1.08 -1.05 -17.13
CA SER A 753 -1.33 -1.47 -15.75
C SER A 753 -0.04 -1.39 -14.94
N ASP A 754 -0.15 -1.26 -13.63
CA ASP A 754 1.00 -1.28 -12.74
C ASP A 754 1.81 -2.60 -12.85
N SER A 755 1.14 -3.74 -13.03
CA SER A 755 1.78 -5.03 -13.29
C SER A 755 2.65 -5.01 -14.55
N PHE A 756 2.17 -4.35 -15.63
CA PHE A 756 2.94 -4.18 -16.84
C PHE A 756 4.17 -3.32 -16.61
N VAL A 757 4.02 -2.19 -15.92
CA VAL A 757 5.14 -1.30 -15.69
C VAL A 757 6.21 -1.96 -14.82
N GLY A 758 5.82 -2.69 -13.77
CA GLY A 758 6.75 -3.45 -12.94
C GLY A 758 7.51 -4.49 -13.75
N ALA A 759 6.81 -5.34 -14.52
CA ALA A 759 7.47 -6.37 -15.33
C ALA A 759 8.37 -5.76 -16.43
N ALA A 760 7.92 -4.69 -17.09
CA ALA A 760 8.69 -3.99 -18.12
C ALA A 760 9.98 -3.35 -17.57
N SER A 761 9.93 -2.84 -16.33
CA SER A 761 11.10 -2.21 -15.69
C SER A 761 12.16 -3.24 -15.26
N ALA A 762 11.79 -4.52 -15.19
CA ALA A 762 12.69 -5.65 -14.97
C ALA A 762 13.11 -6.36 -16.27
N ALA A 763 12.96 -5.71 -17.43
CA ALA A 763 13.40 -6.22 -18.72
C ALA A 763 14.64 -5.45 -19.24
N SER A 764 15.51 -6.13 -19.98
CA SER A 764 16.72 -5.55 -20.59
C SER A 764 16.44 -4.75 -21.87
N ASP A 765 15.27 -4.95 -22.47
CA ASP A 765 14.89 -4.31 -23.72
C ASP A 765 14.47 -2.85 -23.47
N ALA A 766 14.84 -1.95 -24.38
CA ALA A 766 14.81 -0.49 -24.24
C ALA A 766 13.75 0.13 -23.29
N GLN A 767 14.17 1.13 -22.51
CA GLN A 767 13.33 1.82 -21.52
C GLN A 767 12.05 2.41 -22.13
N ILE A 768 10.91 1.90 -21.69
CA ILE A 768 9.59 2.46 -21.96
C ILE A 768 9.33 3.55 -20.90
N ALA A 769 8.95 4.75 -21.32
CA ALA A 769 8.55 5.82 -20.41
C ALA A 769 7.09 5.62 -19.96
N PHE A 770 6.87 5.72 -18.65
CA PHE A 770 5.57 5.50 -18.00
C PHE A 770 5.22 6.68 -17.09
N ASN A 771 4.15 7.39 -17.42
CA ASN A 771 3.67 8.56 -16.66
C ASN A 771 2.44 8.16 -15.83
N TYR A 772 2.54 8.14 -14.50
CA TYR A 772 1.41 7.77 -13.65
C TYR A 772 0.24 8.75 -13.80
N VAL A 773 -0.96 8.24 -14.07
CA VAL A 773 -2.17 9.06 -14.23
C VAL A 773 -3.17 8.87 -13.08
N GLY A 774 -2.79 8.13 -12.04
CA GLY A 774 -3.65 7.84 -10.89
C GLY A 774 -4.50 6.58 -11.07
N VAL A 775 -5.37 6.36 -10.09
CA VAL A 775 -6.43 5.37 -10.17
C VAL A 775 -7.57 5.93 -11.04
N THR A 776 -7.68 5.40 -12.26
CA THR A 776 -8.74 5.81 -13.20
C THR A 776 -10.10 5.25 -12.80
N ALA A 777 -11.16 5.99 -13.12
CA ALA A 777 -12.51 5.49 -12.95
C ALA A 777 -12.73 4.26 -13.85
N THR A 778 -13.36 3.22 -13.33
CA THR A 778 -13.72 2.01 -14.05
C THR A 778 -15.20 2.02 -14.41
N ALA A 779 -15.68 1.06 -15.21
CA ALA A 779 -17.12 0.85 -15.29
C ALA A 779 -17.68 0.57 -13.89
N GLU A 780 -18.88 1.07 -13.58
CA GLU A 780 -19.44 1.09 -12.21
C GLU A 780 -19.24 -0.25 -11.47
N LYS A 781 -18.60 -0.19 -10.30
CA LYS A 781 -18.34 -1.32 -9.37
C LYS A 781 -17.31 -2.37 -9.85
N LEU A 782 -16.26 -1.96 -10.57
CA LEU A 782 -15.08 -2.77 -10.87
C LEU A 782 -13.86 -2.28 -10.07
N ASP A 783 -12.92 -3.19 -9.79
CA ASP A 783 -11.73 -2.91 -8.98
C ASP A 783 -10.97 -1.67 -9.48
N PRO A 784 -10.45 -0.80 -8.59
CA PRO A 784 -9.58 0.28 -9.00
C PRO A 784 -8.33 -0.25 -9.73
N CYS A 785 -7.93 0.45 -10.79
CA CYS A 785 -6.77 0.08 -11.59
C CYS A 785 -5.84 1.31 -11.70
N PRO A 786 -4.70 1.33 -10.97
CA PRO A 786 -3.65 2.31 -11.18
C PRO A 786 -3.13 2.17 -12.60
N LEU A 787 -3.10 3.29 -13.34
CA LEU A 787 -2.66 3.32 -14.73
C LEU A 787 -1.50 4.28 -14.95
N TYR A 788 -0.73 3.97 -15.97
CA TYR A 788 0.35 4.80 -16.48
C TYR A 788 0.11 5.10 -17.96
N LEU A 789 0.22 6.36 -18.37
CA LEU A 789 0.29 6.71 -19.78
C LEU A 789 1.65 6.28 -20.33
N VAL A 790 1.64 5.67 -21.50
CA VAL A 790 2.84 5.25 -22.22
C VAL A 790 3.09 6.27 -23.32
N ASP A 791 4.29 6.87 -23.34
CA ASP A 791 4.65 7.80 -24.41
C ASP A 791 4.62 7.08 -25.77
N VAL A 792 3.82 7.66 -26.67
CA VAL A 792 3.54 7.17 -28.03
C VAL A 792 4.70 7.48 -28.96
#